data_AF-A0A1V8UNZ1-F1
#
_entry.id   AF-A0A1V8UNZ1-F1
#
_cell.length_a   1.000
_cell.length_b   1.000
_cell.length_c   1.000
_cell.angle_alpha   90.00
_cell.angle_beta   90.00
_cell.angle_gamma   90.00
#
_symmetry.space_group_name_H-M   'P 1'
#
loop_
_entity.id
_entity.type
_entity.pdbx_description
1 polymer ?
#
loop_
_entity_poly.entity_id
_entity_poly.type
_entity_poly.pdbx_seq_one_letter_code
_entity_poly.pdbx_strand_id
1 'polypeptide(L)'
;MQAFRKTPITIIKPYLKQTSVRRISATAIMSKNWTKETFTLNTGAKIPAVGLGTWQSKPNEVRDAVKAALLAGYRHIDTALAYGNEHEVGQGIKDSGVPREEIWITTKLDNTWHHRVEEGISSSLKSLDTDYVDLYLVHWPSSTDPEDLRKHLPDWDFIKTWQEMQKLPASGRVKNIGVSNFAIKNLEKLLNHESTKTVPAVNQVELHPNNPSPKLLNYCKEKGIHATAYSCLGSTNSPLASDKTLAKIAEQKGKTTAQVLLMWGLQRGSSVIPKSVTAGRIEANFQLDGWSLTDEEMKTLSSLPDRFKVCGDSWLPIKVFFGDDEAAKTLPVAKMMSKRLIASYVLDWIVIIAIVAIGGGINWVEPYKRPFSLVDLSISFPIVTETVSTGILVGISFGASAAIIFLVVAIAVPGPRGSRDLSRSKLWMRKFWELEKGWAGLALSLAIAFLFTQGLKLLFGKPRPSCIARCMPDMSKIEQYTVGGYATALSPEWVLVGAGICTNPDTHITNDGFKSFPSGHASFSWSGLLYLSFFLCSKFAIRIPYLPIQGSQDPLEHRHTQPQDREMLPLHQDHTWAESNHTESSYKALHASSPPPTQPAPSPGFAIRNQAASPPNHLIIVAILPVAVAMYICSTRYAEFYHFGFDLLGGSLIGILSAWFSFRWYHLPIGRGSGWAWGARSRDRAFGIGVGVGNYVGDEGWKAAKEGRRRHEQEAPV
;
A
#
# COMPACT_ATOMS: atom_id res chain seq x y z
N MET A 1 -42.87 68.31 69.30
CA MET A 1 -43.66 69.30 68.54
C MET A 1 -44.12 68.64 67.23
N GLN A 2 -45.45 68.61 67.02
CA GLN A 2 -46.26 68.41 65.79
C GLN A 2 -45.81 67.32 64.78
N ALA A 3 -46.44 66.13 64.65
CA ALA A 3 -47.82 65.73 64.31
C ALA A 3 -48.19 65.79 62.80
N PHE A 4 -48.63 64.64 62.25
CA PHE A 4 -49.69 64.35 61.25
C PHE A 4 -49.30 63.14 60.35
N ARG A 5 -49.71 61.89 60.62
CA ARG A 5 -50.98 61.14 60.34
C ARG A 5 -51.26 60.74 58.87
N LYS A 6 -51.55 59.42 58.72
CA LYS A 6 -52.29 58.63 57.70
C LYS A 6 -51.39 57.88 56.68
N THR A 7 -51.54 56.57 56.41
CA THR A 7 -52.74 55.69 56.42
C THR A 7 -52.32 54.20 56.48
N PRO A 8 -53.21 53.23 56.83
CA PRO A 8 -52.86 51.88 57.28
C PRO A 8 -53.33 50.72 56.36
N ILE A 9 -53.14 49.49 56.86
CA ILE A 9 -53.92 48.24 56.67
C ILE A 9 -53.37 47.21 55.65
N THR A 10 -53.27 45.90 55.91
CA THR A 10 -53.14 45.04 57.11
C THR A 10 -52.82 43.63 56.58
N ILE A 11 -51.91 42.95 57.27
CA ILE A 11 -51.54 41.54 57.15
C ILE A 11 -52.73 40.62 57.48
N ILE A 12 -52.95 39.55 56.71
CA ILE A 12 -53.74 38.39 57.18
C ILE A 12 -53.00 37.08 56.90
N LYS A 13 -52.96 36.25 57.97
CA LYS A 13 -52.34 34.94 58.18
C LYS A 13 -52.80 33.81 57.25
N PRO A 14 -52.04 32.69 57.19
CA PRO A 14 -52.26 31.58 56.27
C PRO A 14 -53.33 30.61 56.78
N TYR A 15 -54.08 30.02 55.85
CA TYR A 15 -55.06 28.96 56.10
C TYR A 15 -54.64 27.67 55.38
N LEU A 16 -54.51 26.60 56.17
CA LEU A 16 -54.42 25.20 55.75
C LEU A 16 -55.62 24.80 54.90
N LYS A 17 -55.38 24.10 53.77
CA LYS A 17 -56.39 23.22 53.15
C LYS A 17 -55.75 21.96 52.55
N GLN A 18 -56.18 20.84 53.14
CA GLN A 18 -56.26 19.46 52.67
C GLN A 18 -55.86 19.18 51.21
N THR A 19 -54.83 18.37 51.07
CA THR A 19 -54.49 17.62 49.85
C THR A 19 -55.49 16.49 49.63
N SER A 20 -56.37 16.63 48.63
CA SER A 20 -57.18 15.50 48.15
C SER A 20 -56.28 14.57 47.33
N VAL A 21 -56.11 13.34 47.80
CA VAL A 21 -55.55 12.24 47.02
C VAL A 21 -56.50 11.93 45.86
N ARG A 22 -56.22 12.49 44.68
CA ARG A 22 -56.80 11.95 43.44
C ARG A 22 -56.10 10.62 43.17
N ARG A 23 -56.82 9.51 43.40
CA ARG A 23 -56.54 8.21 42.77
C ARG A 23 -56.47 8.46 41.26
N ILE A 24 -55.26 8.56 40.72
CA ILE A 24 -55.04 8.37 39.30
C ILE A 24 -55.33 6.90 39.06
N SER A 25 -56.50 6.66 38.46
CA SER A 25 -56.92 5.37 37.96
C SER A 25 -55.77 4.70 37.19
N ALA A 26 -55.53 3.41 37.45
CA ALA A 26 -54.54 2.55 36.79
C ALA A 26 -54.81 2.31 35.29
N THR A 27 -55.52 3.23 34.63
CA THR A 27 -56.02 3.11 33.26
C THR A 27 -55.56 4.27 32.36
N ALA A 28 -54.48 4.96 32.76
CA ALA A 28 -53.69 5.81 31.89
C ALA A 28 -52.30 5.21 31.66
N ILE A 29 -52.25 3.90 31.37
CA ILE A 29 -51.12 3.33 30.65
C ILE A 29 -51.26 3.87 29.23
N MET A 30 -50.66 5.04 28.97
CA MET A 30 -50.46 5.49 27.60
C MET A 30 -49.81 4.34 26.86
N SER A 31 -50.46 3.89 25.78
CA SER A 31 -49.91 2.89 24.88
C SER A 31 -48.60 3.42 24.31
N LYS A 32 -47.49 3.17 25.00
CA LYS A 32 -46.15 3.31 24.42
C LYS A 32 -46.05 2.21 23.37
N ASN A 33 -46.48 2.54 22.16
CA ASN A 33 -46.35 1.64 21.02
C ASN A 33 -44.87 1.34 20.84
N TRP A 34 -44.50 0.10 21.11
CA TRP A 34 -43.22 -0.49 20.71
C TRP A 34 -43.09 -0.40 19.18
N THR A 35 -41.88 -0.11 18.68
CA THR A 35 -41.63 -0.31 17.26
C THR A 35 -41.89 -1.78 16.91
N LYS A 36 -42.82 -2.00 15.99
CA LYS A 36 -43.19 -3.35 15.52
C LYS A 36 -42.26 -3.86 14.42
N GLU A 37 -41.25 -3.07 14.06
CA GLU A 37 -40.31 -3.46 13.01
C GLU A 37 -39.50 -4.66 13.49
N THR A 38 -39.60 -5.74 12.73
CA THR A 38 -38.91 -7.01 13.00
C THR A 38 -38.36 -7.55 11.69
N PHE A 39 -37.24 -8.26 11.79
CA PHE A 39 -36.68 -9.01 10.65
C PHE A 39 -36.96 -10.49 10.86
N THR A 40 -37.29 -11.20 9.78
CA THR A 40 -37.51 -12.65 9.82
C THR A 40 -36.20 -13.37 9.52
N LEU A 41 -35.76 -14.21 10.45
CA LEU A 41 -34.55 -15.04 10.30
C LEU A 41 -34.83 -16.26 9.41
N ASN A 42 -33.78 -16.94 8.94
CA ASN A 42 -33.92 -18.21 8.21
C ASN A 42 -34.57 -19.34 9.03
N THR A 43 -34.64 -19.20 10.35
CA THR A 43 -35.35 -20.09 11.26
C THR A 43 -36.85 -19.78 11.37
N GLY A 44 -37.34 -18.70 10.75
CA GLY A 44 -38.70 -18.17 10.90
C GLY A 44 -38.91 -17.31 12.15
N ALA A 45 -37.92 -17.25 13.06
CA ALA A 45 -37.98 -16.38 14.22
C ALA A 45 -37.95 -14.89 13.82
N LYS A 46 -38.62 -14.03 14.61
CA LYS A 46 -38.68 -12.59 14.38
C LYS A 46 -37.79 -11.84 15.35
N ILE A 47 -36.67 -11.29 14.87
CA ILE A 47 -35.77 -10.47 15.66
C ILE A 47 -36.26 -9.02 15.66
N PRO A 48 -36.41 -8.35 16.82
CA PRO A 48 -36.72 -6.93 16.85
C PRO A 48 -35.63 -6.08 16.22
N ALA A 49 -36.03 -5.13 15.38
CA ALA A 49 -35.12 -4.34 14.55
C ALA A 49 -34.17 -3.46 15.38
N VAL A 50 -34.60 -3.00 16.55
CA VAL A 50 -33.83 -2.13 17.44
C VAL A 50 -33.60 -2.83 18.77
N GLY A 51 -32.34 -3.02 19.16
CA GLY A 51 -31.95 -3.56 20.45
C GLY A 51 -31.05 -2.64 21.26
N LEU A 52 -30.86 -2.95 22.54
CA LEU A 52 -29.90 -2.27 23.41
C LEU A 52 -28.61 -3.08 23.48
N GLY A 53 -27.47 -2.48 23.10
CA GLY A 53 -26.15 -3.06 23.38
C GLY A 53 -25.68 -2.72 24.80
N THR A 54 -24.99 -3.65 25.48
CA THR A 54 -24.59 -3.50 26.90
C THR A 54 -23.08 -3.38 27.14
N TRP A 55 -22.28 -3.37 26.07
CA TRP A 55 -20.82 -3.36 26.17
C TRP A 55 -20.22 -2.10 26.81
N GLN A 56 -19.15 -2.29 27.59
CA GLN A 56 -18.31 -1.27 28.23
C GLN A 56 -19.12 -0.22 29.03
N SER A 57 -19.96 -0.71 29.94
CA SER A 57 -20.64 0.12 30.95
C SER A 57 -19.91 -0.02 32.29
N LYS A 58 -20.00 1.00 33.15
CA LYS A 58 -19.46 0.85 34.50
C LYS A 58 -20.30 -0.15 35.30
N PRO A 59 -19.76 -0.76 36.35
CA PRO A 59 -20.54 -1.61 37.24
C PRO A 59 -21.82 -0.91 37.71
N ASN A 60 -22.93 -1.65 37.72
CA ASN A 60 -24.31 -1.25 38.04
C ASN A 60 -25.04 -0.37 37.01
N GLU A 61 -24.37 0.18 35.99
CA GLU A 61 -25.05 1.00 34.98
C GLU A 61 -25.89 0.15 34.00
N VAL A 62 -25.55 -1.13 33.81
CA VAL A 62 -26.22 -1.99 32.82
C VAL A 62 -27.63 -2.35 33.27
N ARG A 63 -27.80 -2.66 34.55
CA ARG A 63 -29.11 -2.96 35.15
C ARG A 63 -30.11 -1.85 34.87
N ASP A 64 -29.74 -0.60 35.18
CA ASP A 64 -30.60 0.56 34.99
C ASP A 64 -30.85 0.86 33.50
N ALA A 65 -29.84 0.69 32.65
CA ALA A 65 -29.97 0.87 31.21
C ALA A 65 -30.95 -0.14 30.59
N VAL A 66 -30.83 -1.43 30.95
CA VAL A 66 -31.73 -2.49 30.48
C VAL A 66 -33.15 -2.24 30.94
N LYS A 67 -33.35 -1.92 32.23
CA LYS A 67 -34.65 -1.56 32.77
C LYS A 67 -35.25 -0.36 32.02
N ALA A 68 -34.49 0.71 31.84
CA ALA A 68 -34.93 1.90 31.12
C ALA A 68 -35.31 1.60 29.66
N ALA A 69 -34.54 0.76 28.97
CA ALA A 69 -34.85 0.35 27.61
C ALA A 69 -36.14 -0.45 27.52
N LEU A 70 -36.34 -1.45 28.37
CA LEU A 70 -37.56 -2.26 28.38
C LEU A 70 -38.80 -1.41 28.70
N LEU A 71 -38.69 -0.45 29.62
CA LEU A 71 -39.75 0.52 29.95
C LEU A 71 -39.98 1.55 28.83
N ALA A 72 -38.97 1.86 28.02
CA ALA A 72 -39.09 2.70 26.83
C ALA A 72 -39.75 1.95 25.66
N GLY A 73 -39.77 0.62 25.70
CA GLY A 73 -40.45 -0.26 24.75
C GLY A 73 -39.53 -1.21 23.98
N TYR A 74 -38.23 -1.22 24.26
CA TYR A 74 -37.33 -2.20 23.66
C TYR A 74 -37.79 -3.63 23.97
N ARG A 75 -37.54 -4.53 23.02
CA ARG A 75 -37.74 -5.98 23.17
C ARG A 75 -36.54 -6.80 22.69
N HIS A 76 -35.38 -6.17 22.51
CA HIS A 76 -34.15 -6.83 22.13
C HIS A 76 -32.99 -6.30 22.97
N ILE A 77 -32.33 -7.20 23.70
CA ILE A 77 -31.16 -6.90 24.53
C ILE A 77 -29.99 -7.73 24.02
N ASP A 78 -28.87 -7.06 23.71
CA ASP A 78 -27.63 -7.68 23.24
C ASP A 78 -26.53 -7.53 24.30
N THR A 79 -25.99 -8.68 24.72
CA THR A 79 -24.89 -8.79 25.69
C THR A 79 -23.87 -9.85 25.22
N ALA A 80 -22.87 -10.16 26.04
CA ALA A 80 -21.91 -11.23 25.81
C ALA A 80 -21.25 -11.68 27.13
N LEU A 81 -20.84 -12.95 27.21
CA LEU A 81 -20.09 -13.48 28.35
C LEU A 81 -18.80 -12.68 28.62
N ALA A 82 -18.09 -12.29 27.55
CA ALA A 82 -16.86 -11.50 27.62
C ALA A 82 -17.05 -10.09 28.23
N TYR A 83 -18.28 -9.59 28.34
CA TYR A 83 -18.54 -8.25 28.90
C TYR A 83 -18.57 -8.27 30.43
N GLY A 84 -18.68 -9.44 31.05
CA GLY A 84 -18.66 -9.60 32.51
C GLY A 84 -19.86 -9.02 33.24
N ASN A 85 -20.94 -8.66 32.52
CA ASN A 85 -22.08 -7.92 33.06
C ASN A 85 -23.44 -8.60 32.79
N GLU A 86 -23.46 -9.88 32.41
CA GLU A 86 -24.69 -10.65 32.15
C GLU A 86 -25.62 -10.71 33.37
N HIS A 87 -25.06 -10.74 34.59
CA HIS A 87 -25.84 -10.70 35.83
C HIS A 87 -26.63 -9.39 36.01
N GLU A 88 -26.06 -8.25 35.60
CA GLU A 88 -26.78 -6.98 35.63
C GLU A 88 -27.88 -6.93 34.57
N VAL A 89 -27.67 -7.57 33.41
CA VAL A 89 -28.70 -7.71 32.37
C VAL A 89 -29.89 -8.51 32.89
N GLY A 90 -29.63 -9.66 33.52
CA GLY A 90 -30.67 -10.49 34.15
C GLY A 90 -31.47 -9.71 35.19
N GLN A 91 -30.79 -9.00 36.09
CA GLN A 91 -31.45 -8.16 37.10
C GLN A 91 -32.26 -7.02 36.47
N GLY A 92 -31.74 -6.36 35.44
CA GLY A 92 -32.45 -5.28 34.74
C GLY A 92 -33.72 -5.75 34.04
N ILE A 93 -33.70 -6.97 33.48
CA ILE A 93 -34.89 -7.63 32.92
C ILE A 93 -35.93 -7.87 34.02
N LYS A 94 -35.54 -8.49 35.14
CA LYS A 94 -36.44 -8.76 36.27
C LYS A 94 -37.07 -7.48 36.82
N ASP A 95 -36.25 -6.44 37.01
CA ASP A 95 -36.68 -5.14 37.53
C ASP A 95 -37.62 -4.36 36.60
N SER A 96 -37.61 -4.68 35.31
CA SER A 96 -38.50 -4.04 34.34
C SER A 96 -39.95 -4.52 34.47
N GLY A 97 -40.16 -5.72 35.01
CA GLY A 97 -41.46 -6.39 35.07
C GLY A 97 -42.00 -6.85 33.71
N VAL A 98 -41.22 -6.73 32.62
CA VAL A 98 -41.61 -7.23 31.29
C VAL A 98 -41.46 -8.76 31.25
N PRO A 99 -42.47 -9.52 30.78
CA PRO A 99 -42.39 -10.98 30.68
C PRO A 99 -41.20 -11.43 29.82
N ARG A 100 -40.50 -12.48 30.27
CA ARG A 100 -39.28 -12.99 29.61
C ARG A 100 -39.55 -13.37 28.15
N GLU A 101 -40.69 -13.99 27.88
CA GLU A 101 -41.13 -14.44 26.55
C GLU A 101 -41.38 -13.31 25.55
N GLU A 102 -41.50 -12.06 26.00
CA GLU A 102 -41.58 -10.91 25.11
C GLU A 102 -40.20 -10.38 24.69
N ILE A 103 -39.13 -10.75 25.40
CA ILE A 103 -37.80 -10.15 25.27
C ILE A 103 -36.91 -11.07 24.44
N TRP A 104 -36.35 -10.55 23.36
CA TRP A 104 -35.26 -11.19 22.62
C TRP A 104 -33.92 -10.95 23.33
N ILE A 105 -33.31 -12.01 23.86
CA ILE A 105 -31.97 -11.94 24.48
C ILE A 105 -30.93 -12.55 23.54
N THR A 106 -29.93 -11.74 23.20
CA THR A 106 -28.72 -12.18 22.47
C THR A 106 -27.53 -12.21 23.43
N THR A 107 -26.82 -13.35 23.52
CA THR A 107 -25.50 -13.43 24.16
C THR A 107 -24.50 -14.18 23.28
N LYS A 108 -23.22 -14.20 23.67
CA LYS A 108 -22.11 -14.64 22.82
C LYS A 108 -21.12 -15.50 23.58
N LEU A 109 -20.68 -16.58 22.93
CA LEU A 109 -19.59 -17.44 23.36
C LEU A 109 -18.26 -16.71 23.20
N ASP A 110 -17.52 -16.55 24.29
CA ASP A 110 -16.19 -15.91 24.26
C ASP A 110 -15.12 -16.80 23.62
N ASN A 111 -14.06 -16.18 23.10
CA ASN A 111 -12.98 -16.82 22.36
C ASN A 111 -12.28 -17.92 23.17
N THR A 112 -12.11 -17.72 24.48
CA THR A 112 -11.47 -18.68 25.41
C THR A 112 -12.37 -19.87 25.78
N TRP A 113 -13.62 -19.86 25.32
CA TRP A 113 -14.63 -20.89 25.60
C TRP A 113 -14.99 -21.71 24.36
N HIS A 114 -14.30 -21.53 23.23
CA HIS A 114 -14.61 -22.20 21.96
C HIS A 114 -14.66 -23.73 22.03
N HIS A 115 -13.86 -24.36 22.90
CA HIS A 115 -13.83 -25.81 23.13
C HIS A 115 -14.76 -26.27 24.27
N ARG A 116 -15.47 -25.34 24.92
CA ARG A 116 -16.35 -25.55 26.09
C ARG A 116 -17.72 -24.90 25.86
N VAL A 117 -18.31 -25.12 24.68
CA VAL A 117 -19.55 -24.47 24.24
C VAL A 117 -20.70 -24.69 25.24
N GLU A 118 -20.87 -25.92 25.70
CA GLU A 118 -21.92 -26.32 26.65
C GLU A 118 -21.77 -25.65 28.03
N GLU A 119 -20.54 -25.53 28.53
CA GLU A 119 -20.26 -24.81 29.78
C GLU A 119 -20.46 -23.30 29.61
N GLY A 120 -20.08 -22.76 28.45
CA GLY A 120 -20.24 -21.34 28.11
C GLY A 120 -21.71 -20.91 28.14
N ILE A 121 -22.60 -21.65 27.49
CA ILE A 121 -24.04 -21.34 27.53
C ILE A 121 -24.62 -21.52 28.93
N SER A 122 -24.21 -22.57 29.66
CA SER A 122 -24.68 -22.81 31.03
C SER A 122 -24.28 -21.67 31.98
N SER A 123 -23.07 -21.14 31.84
CA SER A 123 -22.57 -19.99 32.59
C SER A 123 -23.37 -18.71 32.27
N SER A 124 -23.63 -18.45 30.99
CA SER A 124 -24.42 -17.28 30.58
C SER A 124 -25.88 -17.37 31.06
N LEU A 125 -26.54 -18.52 30.96
CA LEU A 125 -27.92 -18.69 31.45
C LEU A 125 -28.02 -18.50 32.97
N LYS A 126 -27.06 -19.05 33.72
CA LYS A 126 -26.96 -18.83 35.17
C LYS A 126 -26.77 -17.36 35.51
N SER A 127 -25.88 -16.67 34.78
CA SER A 127 -25.61 -15.25 35.01
C SER A 127 -26.82 -14.40 34.65
N LEU A 128 -27.46 -14.64 33.50
CA LEU A 128 -28.68 -13.95 33.07
C LEU A 128 -29.92 -14.30 33.90
N ASP A 129 -29.87 -15.38 34.68
CA ASP A 129 -30.96 -15.87 35.52
C ASP A 129 -32.24 -16.13 34.68
N THR A 130 -32.05 -16.93 33.62
CA THR A 130 -33.10 -17.33 32.67
C THR A 130 -32.83 -18.72 32.10
N ASP A 131 -33.90 -19.42 31.68
CA ASP A 131 -33.80 -20.81 31.18
C ASP A 131 -33.36 -20.92 29.71
N TYR A 132 -33.49 -19.84 28.94
CA TYR A 132 -33.11 -19.83 27.54
C TYR A 132 -32.65 -18.44 27.04
N VAL A 133 -31.93 -18.44 25.92
CA VAL A 133 -31.64 -17.24 25.11
C VAL A 133 -32.21 -17.39 23.71
N ASP A 134 -32.60 -16.27 23.11
CA ASP A 134 -33.22 -16.23 21.79
C ASP A 134 -32.17 -16.37 20.69
N LEU A 135 -30.95 -15.85 20.93
CA LEU A 135 -29.83 -15.94 20.00
C LEU A 135 -28.50 -16.13 20.74
N TYR A 136 -27.75 -17.16 20.36
CA TYR A 136 -26.39 -17.40 20.86
C TYR A 136 -25.37 -17.31 19.72
N LEU A 137 -24.38 -16.41 19.86
CA LEU A 137 -23.42 -16.09 18.80
C LEU A 137 -22.01 -16.59 19.13
N VAL A 138 -21.26 -17.07 18.14
CA VAL A 138 -19.79 -17.15 18.24
C VAL A 138 -19.23 -15.71 18.17
N HIS A 139 -18.58 -15.22 19.23
CA HIS A 139 -18.22 -13.79 19.33
C HIS A 139 -17.16 -13.33 18.32
N TRP A 140 -16.15 -14.16 18.07
CA TRP A 140 -15.16 -13.97 17.01
C TRP A 140 -14.78 -15.32 16.39
N PRO A 141 -14.39 -15.38 15.10
CA PRO A 141 -13.89 -16.61 14.48
C PRO A 141 -12.46 -16.96 14.92
N SER A 142 -12.15 -16.90 16.22
CA SER A 142 -10.82 -17.14 16.80
C SER A 142 -10.90 -17.91 18.12
N SER A 143 -10.56 -19.19 18.07
CA SER A 143 -10.41 -20.03 19.27
C SER A 143 -9.11 -19.68 20.00
N THR A 144 -9.23 -18.98 21.12
CA THR A 144 -8.07 -18.48 21.86
C THR A 144 -7.74 -19.43 23.02
N ASP A 145 -6.45 -19.65 23.26
CA ASP A 145 -6.00 -20.43 24.41
C ASP A 145 -6.34 -19.69 25.73
N PRO A 146 -7.06 -20.32 26.68
CA PRO A 146 -7.39 -19.70 27.96
C PRO A 146 -6.17 -19.28 28.80
N GLU A 147 -5.05 -19.99 28.66
CA GLU A 147 -3.83 -19.75 29.42
C GLU A 147 -2.91 -18.72 28.74
N ASP A 148 -3.04 -18.55 27.42
CA ASP A 148 -2.27 -17.58 26.63
C ASP A 148 -3.11 -16.95 25.53
N LEU A 149 -3.66 -15.77 25.82
CA LEU A 149 -4.56 -15.05 24.90
C LEU A 149 -3.94 -14.68 23.54
N ARG A 150 -2.60 -14.78 23.41
CA ARG A 150 -1.87 -14.52 22.16
C ARG A 150 -1.78 -15.74 21.26
N LYS A 151 -2.23 -16.92 21.73
CA LYS A 151 -2.18 -18.17 20.97
C LYS A 151 -3.56 -18.62 20.54
N HIS A 152 -3.59 -19.22 19.35
CA HIS A 152 -4.73 -19.96 18.86
C HIS A 152 -4.65 -21.39 19.39
N LEU A 153 -5.79 -21.99 19.71
CA LEU A 153 -5.84 -23.41 20.08
C LEU A 153 -5.37 -24.26 18.89
N PRO A 154 -4.35 -25.13 19.05
CA PRO A 154 -3.72 -25.83 17.93
C PRO A 154 -4.67 -26.77 17.19
N ASP A 155 -5.57 -27.44 17.92
CA ASP A 155 -6.47 -28.46 17.37
C ASP A 155 -7.95 -28.03 17.37
N TRP A 156 -8.25 -26.74 17.57
CA TRP A 156 -9.62 -26.28 17.68
C TRP A 156 -9.87 -24.98 16.93
N ASP A 157 -10.56 -25.04 15.78
CA ASP A 157 -10.96 -23.86 15.02
C ASP A 157 -12.46 -23.55 15.18
N PHE A 158 -12.91 -22.43 14.61
CA PHE A 158 -14.30 -22.00 14.71
C PHE A 158 -15.31 -22.97 14.04
N ILE A 159 -14.87 -23.87 13.16
CA ILE A 159 -15.75 -24.89 12.57
C ILE A 159 -16.09 -25.93 13.63
N LYS A 160 -15.10 -26.40 14.40
CA LYS A 160 -15.35 -27.31 15.52
C LYS A 160 -16.24 -26.66 16.58
N THR A 161 -16.02 -25.38 16.88
CA THR A 161 -16.94 -24.61 17.73
C THR A 161 -18.37 -24.60 17.16
N TRP A 162 -18.53 -24.40 15.85
CA TRP A 162 -19.85 -24.42 15.22
C TRP A 162 -20.52 -25.80 15.25
N GLN A 163 -19.76 -26.90 15.16
CA GLN A 163 -20.30 -28.25 15.34
C GLN A 163 -20.98 -28.43 16.70
N GLU A 164 -20.37 -27.91 17.77
CA GLU A 164 -20.96 -27.94 19.10
C GLU A 164 -22.14 -26.96 19.25
N MET A 165 -22.02 -25.74 18.71
CA MET A 165 -23.11 -24.74 18.72
C MET A 165 -24.41 -25.29 18.09
N GLN A 166 -24.29 -26.06 17.00
CA GLN A 166 -25.42 -26.66 16.29
C GLN A 166 -26.23 -27.67 17.11
N LYS A 167 -25.68 -28.21 18.19
CA LYS A 167 -26.36 -29.16 19.09
C LYS A 167 -27.27 -28.43 20.08
N LEU A 168 -26.96 -27.18 20.42
CA LEU A 168 -27.65 -26.44 21.48
C LEU A 168 -29.16 -26.25 21.24
N PRO A 169 -29.65 -25.96 20.02
CA PRO A 169 -31.08 -25.72 19.80
C PRO A 169 -32.00 -26.87 20.22
N ALA A 170 -31.54 -28.12 20.09
CA ALA A 170 -32.30 -29.31 20.48
C ALA A 170 -32.61 -29.34 21.99
N SER A 171 -31.80 -28.66 22.81
CA SER A 171 -32.00 -28.57 24.26
C SER A 171 -33.08 -27.55 24.67
N GLY A 172 -33.55 -26.70 23.76
CA GLY A 172 -34.54 -25.65 24.04
C GLY A 172 -33.98 -24.42 24.77
N ARG A 173 -32.75 -24.51 25.30
CA ARG A 173 -32.01 -23.42 26.00
C ARG A 173 -31.48 -22.34 25.07
N VAL A 174 -31.35 -22.63 23.78
CA VAL A 174 -30.96 -21.66 22.75
C VAL A 174 -31.96 -21.77 21.62
N LYS A 175 -32.66 -20.69 21.26
CA LYS A 175 -33.64 -20.75 20.17
C LYS A 175 -32.98 -20.65 18.80
N ASN A 176 -31.99 -19.78 18.65
CA ASN A 176 -31.25 -19.57 17.41
C ASN A 176 -29.75 -19.48 17.67
N ILE A 177 -28.95 -19.89 16.69
CA ILE A 177 -27.49 -19.76 16.73
C ILE A 177 -26.99 -18.90 15.58
N GLY A 178 -25.92 -18.17 15.81
CA GLY A 178 -25.31 -17.31 14.80
C GLY A 178 -23.84 -17.05 15.07
N VAL A 179 -23.29 -16.09 14.35
CA VAL A 179 -21.88 -15.72 14.43
C VAL A 179 -21.73 -14.20 14.54
N SER A 180 -20.57 -13.75 14.99
CA SER A 180 -20.18 -12.34 15.02
C SER A 180 -18.79 -12.17 14.43
N ASN A 181 -18.57 -11.07 13.70
CA ASN A 181 -17.28 -10.74 13.09
C ASN A 181 -16.80 -11.73 12.01
N PHE A 182 -17.71 -12.47 11.37
CA PHE A 182 -17.35 -13.34 10.26
C PHE A 182 -17.34 -12.53 8.95
N ALA A 183 -16.15 -12.38 8.36
CA ALA A 183 -15.98 -11.90 6.99
C ALA A 183 -16.43 -12.96 5.96
N ILE A 184 -16.57 -12.57 4.69
CA ILE A 184 -17.06 -13.44 3.61
C ILE A 184 -16.23 -14.73 3.56
N LYS A 185 -14.90 -14.61 3.61
CA LYS A 185 -14.00 -15.77 3.60
C LYS A 185 -14.26 -16.77 4.74
N ASN A 186 -14.57 -16.27 5.95
CA ASN A 186 -14.85 -17.14 7.10
C ASN A 186 -16.25 -17.77 7.00
N LEU A 187 -17.23 -17.03 6.48
CA LEU A 187 -18.56 -17.58 6.19
C LEU A 187 -18.50 -18.66 5.11
N GLU A 188 -17.77 -18.44 4.02
CA GLU A 188 -17.53 -19.46 2.99
C GLU A 188 -16.85 -20.69 3.56
N LYS A 189 -15.79 -20.51 4.34
CA LYS A 189 -15.10 -21.62 5.02
C LYS A 189 -16.06 -22.41 5.92
N LEU A 190 -16.94 -21.73 6.66
CA LEU A 190 -17.93 -22.36 7.52
C LEU A 190 -18.99 -23.12 6.72
N LEU A 191 -19.64 -22.45 5.77
CA LEU A 191 -20.79 -22.99 5.02
C LEU A 191 -20.40 -24.13 4.07
N ASN A 192 -19.17 -24.14 3.55
CA ASN A 192 -18.68 -25.19 2.65
C ASN A 192 -18.17 -26.44 3.40
N HIS A 193 -18.05 -26.39 4.73
CA HIS A 193 -17.57 -27.54 5.49
C HIS A 193 -18.66 -28.59 5.67
N GLU A 194 -18.33 -29.86 5.50
CA GLU A 194 -19.29 -30.98 5.51
C GLU A 194 -20.08 -31.13 6.81
N SER A 195 -19.49 -30.70 7.93
CA SER A 195 -20.12 -30.75 9.26
C SER A 195 -21.13 -29.63 9.51
N THR A 196 -21.22 -28.64 8.62
CA THR A 196 -22.15 -27.52 8.77
C THR A 196 -23.50 -27.93 8.22
N LYS A 197 -24.46 -28.16 9.11
CA LYS A 197 -25.84 -28.56 8.77
C LYS A 197 -26.83 -27.41 8.96
N THR A 198 -26.53 -26.49 9.86
CA THR A 198 -27.32 -25.31 10.17
C THR A 198 -26.60 -24.07 9.67
N VAL A 199 -27.27 -23.30 8.82
CA VAL A 199 -26.82 -21.97 8.39
C VAL A 199 -26.98 -20.99 9.55
N PRO A 200 -25.96 -20.16 9.89
CA PRO A 200 -26.09 -19.17 10.95
C PRO A 200 -27.32 -18.27 10.74
N ALA A 201 -28.14 -18.08 11.78
CA ALA A 201 -29.34 -17.23 11.67
C ALA A 201 -28.97 -15.75 11.56
N VAL A 202 -27.90 -15.34 12.24
CA VAL A 202 -27.41 -13.97 12.30
C VAL A 202 -25.88 -13.94 12.11
N ASN A 203 -25.39 -12.94 11.39
CA ASN A 203 -24.00 -12.48 11.44
C ASN A 203 -23.98 -11.05 12.01
N GLN A 204 -23.54 -10.89 13.25
CA GLN A 204 -23.46 -9.58 13.90
C GLN A 204 -22.10 -8.93 13.63
N VAL A 205 -22.08 -7.78 12.96
CA VAL A 205 -20.86 -7.13 12.46
C VAL A 205 -20.90 -5.61 12.64
N GLU A 206 -19.72 -4.99 12.64
CA GLU A 206 -19.62 -3.53 12.74
C GLU A 206 -20.14 -2.87 11.47
N LEU A 207 -21.22 -2.11 11.60
CA LEU A 207 -21.86 -1.43 10.47
C LEU A 207 -22.22 -0.01 10.83
N HIS A 208 -21.69 0.94 10.09
CA HIS A 208 -22.06 2.35 10.14
C HIS A 208 -21.65 3.00 8.80
N PRO A 209 -22.05 4.25 8.48
CA PRO A 209 -21.75 4.86 7.19
C PRO A 209 -20.26 4.81 6.77
N ASN A 210 -19.34 4.92 7.72
CA ASN A 210 -17.88 4.83 7.47
C ASN A 210 -17.32 3.39 7.46
N ASN A 211 -18.15 2.37 7.72
CA ASN A 211 -17.85 0.94 7.57
C ASN A 211 -19.10 0.21 7.03
N PRO A 212 -19.50 0.47 5.77
CA PRO A 212 -20.83 0.09 5.29
C PRO A 212 -20.93 -1.38 4.86
N SER A 213 -19.83 -2.04 4.55
CA SER A 213 -19.79 -3.49 4.32
C SER A 213 -20.82 -4.04 3.31
N PRO A 214 -20.98 -3.43 2.12
CA PRO A 214 -22.08 -3.76 1.21
C PRO A 214 -21.98 -5.18 0.63
N LYS A 215 -20.76 -5.69 0.40
CA LYS A 215 -20.59 -7.04 -0.16
C LYS A 215 -20.94 -8.09 0.88
N LEU A 216 -20.51 -7.89 2.12
CA LEU A 216 -20.82 -8.78 3.23
C LEU A 216 -22.33 -8.82 3.48
N LEU A 217 -23.02 -7.66 3.48
CA LEU A 217 -24.47 -7.64 3.62
C LEU A 217 -25.19 -8.37 2.49
N ASN A 218 -24.77 -8.17 1.24
CA ASN A 218 -25.34 -8.89 0.10
C ASN A 218 -25.09 -10.39 0.22
N TYR A 219 -23.88 -10.80 0.57
CA TYR A 219 -23.53 -12.21 0.77
C TYR A 219 -24.36 -12.85 1.90
N CYS A 220 -24.49 -12.17 3.03
CA CYS A 220 -25.34 -12.62 4.14
C CYS A 220 -26.79 -12.79 3.66
N LYS A 221 -27.34 -11.81 2.93
CA LYS A 221 -28.70 -11.87 2.37
C LYS A 221 -28.88 -13.04 1.40
N GLU A 222 -27.93 -13.27 0.48
CA GLU A 222 -27.94 -14.39 -0.47
C GLU A 222 -27.93 -15.76 0.24
N LYS A 223 -27.28 -15.86 1.40
CA LYS A 223 -27.24 -17.07 2.21
C LYS A 223 -28.37 -17.17 3.25
N GLY A 224 -29.30 -16.22 3.27
CA GLY A 224 -30.38 -16.18 4.27
C GLY A 224 -29.89 -15.87 5.69
N ILE A 225 -28.71 -15.27 5.85
CA ILE A 225 -28.13 -14.87 7.13
C ILE A 225 -28.53 -13.42 7.40
N HIS A 226 -29.22 -13.16 8.51
CA HIS A 226 -29.57 -11.79 8.89
C HIS A 226 -28.36 -11.03 9.43
N ALA A 227 -28.27 -9.72 9.19
CA ALA A 227 -27.18 -8.90 9.69
C ALA A 227 -27.63 -8.03 10.87
N THR A 228 -26.88 -8.08 11.97
CA THR A 228 -27.05 -7.17 13.10
C THR A 228 -25.88 -6.20 13.18
N ALA A 229 -26.15 -4.90 13.15
CA ALA A 229 -25.19 -3.82 13.22
C ALA A 229 -24.82 -3.48 14.67
N TYR A 230 -23.64 -3.90 15.11
CA TYR A 230 -23.02 -3.36 16.33
C TYR A 230 -22.20 -2.11 16.02
N SER A 231 -21.93 -1.29 17.03
CA SER A 231 -21.24 0.01 16.87
C SER A 231 -21.88 0.87 15.77
N CYS A 232 -23.21 0.80 15.64
CA CYS A 232 -23.99 1.51 14.63
C CYS A 232 -23.90 3.04 14.71
N LEU A 233 -23.38 3.57 15.83
CA LEU A 233 -23.08 4.98 16.03
C LEU A 233 -21.58 5.33 15.82
N GLY A 234 -20.74 4.36 15.44
CA GLY A 234 -19.29 4.47 15.32
C GLY A 234 -18.52 4.40 16.65
N SER A 235 -19.17 3.89 17.71
CA SER A 235 -18.62 3.74 19.08
C SER A 235 -18.30 5.07 19.80
N THR A 236 -17.64 4.99 20.95
CA THR A 236 -17.27 6.12 21.80
C THR A 236 -16.37 7.11 21.05
N ASN A 237 -16.66 8.42 21.17
CA ASN A 237 -15.92 9.50 20.50
C ASN A 237 -15.86 9.37 18.97
N SER A 238 -16.89 8.78 18.37
CA SER A 238 -17.02 8.63 16.93
C SER A 238 -16.96 9.98 16.19
N PRO A 239 -16.16 10.11 15.12
CA PRO A 239 -16.19 11.31 14.26
C PRO A 239 -17.52 11.46 13.53
N LEU A 240 -18.37 10.41 13.47
CA LEU A 240 -19.72 10.50 12.90
C LEU A 240 -20.60 11.47 13.68
N ALA A 241 -20.36 11.65 14.99
CA ALA A 241 -21.15 12.56 15.81
C ALA A 241 -20.98 14.02 15.39
N SER A 242 -19.82 14.39 14.84
CA SER A 242 -19.47 15.74 14.39
C SER A 242 -19.44 15.89 12.86
N ASP A 243 -19.89 14.89 12.10
CA ASP A 243 -19.94 14.95 10.65
C ASP A 243 -21.00 15.95 10.17
N LYS A 244 -20.58 16.90 9.34
CA LYS A 244 -21.44 18.00 8.85
C LYS A 244 -22.57 17.51 7.95
N THR A 245 -22.38 16.41 7.23
CA THR A 245 -23.39 15.83 6.35
C THR A 245 -24.50 15.21 7.18
N LEU A 246 -24.12 14.44 8.21
CA LEU A 246 -25.06 13.86 9.17
C LEU A 246 -25.83 14.95 9.94
N ALA A 247 -25.15 15.99 10.42
CA ALA A 247 -25.79 17.10 11.12
C ALA A 247 -26.84 17.81 10.24
N LYS A 248 -26.55 18.03 8.96
CA LYS A 248 -27.48 18.64 8.00
C LYS A 248 -28.72 17.78 7.77
N ILE A 249 -28.55 16.47 7.56
CA ILE A 249 -29.68 15.55 7.37
C ILE A 249 -30.52 15.46 8.65
N ALA A 250 -29.87 15.41 9.81
CA ALA A 250 -30.53 15.39 11.11
C ALA A 250 -31.41 16.64 11.32
N GLU A 251 -30.88 17.82 11.00
CA GLU A 251 -31.64 19.09 11.05
C GLU A 251 -32.83 19.08 10.08
N GLN A 252 -32.62 18.67 8.83
CA GLN A 252 -33.70 18.57 7.82
C GLN A 252 -34.84 17.64 8.22
N LYS A 253 -34.53 16.57 8.98
CA LYS A 253 -35.53 15.61 9.47
C LYS A 253 -36.11 15.97 10.83
N GLY A 254 -35.59 16.99 11.52
CA GLY A 254 -35.93 17.25 12.93
C GLY A 254 -35.56 16.08 13.85
N LYS A 255 -34.43 15.40 13.56
CA LYS A 255 -33.94 14.23 14.28
C LYS A 255 -32.53 14.45 14.80
N THR A 256 -32.06 13.55 15.65
CA THR A 256 -30.65 13.54 16.09
C THR A 256 -29.77 12.79 15.10
N THR A 257 -28.47 13.11 15.07
CA THR A 257 -27.48 12.36 14.29
C THR A 257 -27.51 10.85 14.61
N ALA A 258 -27.73 10.48 15.88
CA ALA A 258 -27.85 9.09 16.28
C ALA A 258 -29.06 8.41 15.62
N GLN A 259 -30.22 9.07 15.60
CA GLN A 259 -31.42 8.55 14.93
C GLN A 259 -31.21 8.39 13.41
N VAL A 260 -30.51 9.32 12.76
CA VAL A 260 -30.14 9.20 11.33
C VAL A 260 -29.25 7.98 11.07
N LEU A 261 -28.24 7.75 11.92
CA LEU A 261 -27.35 6.58 11.81
C LEU A 261 -28.10 5.26 11.99
N LEU A 262 -29.03 5.21 12.96
CA LEU A 262 -29.84 4.03 13.21
C LEU A 262 -30.81 3.74 12.07
N MET A 263 -31.53 4.77 11.60
CA MET A 263 -32.45 4.66 10.46
C MET A 263 -31.73 4.20 9.19
N TRP A 264 -30.51 4.68 8.96
CA TRP A 264 -29.68 4.21 7.85
C TRP A 264 -29.38 2.71 7.95
N GLY A 265 -29.13 2.17 9.15
CA GLY A 265 -28.93 0.74 9.35
C GLY A 265 -30.21 -0.07 9.09
N LEU A 266 -31.35 0.41 9.60
CA LEU A 266 -32.65 -0.23 9.43
C LEU A 266 -33.08 -0.31 7.97
N GLN A 267 -33.01 0.81 7.22
CA GLN A 267 -33.37 0.84 5.79
C GLN A 267 -32.44 0.00 4.91
N ARG A 268 -31.26 -0.39 5.40
CA ARG A 268 -30.39 -1.36 4.73
C ARG A 268 -30.74 -2.82 5.02
N GLY A 269 -31.77 -3.06 5.83
CA GLY A 269 -32.23 -4.39 6.22
C GLY A 269 -31.40 -5.03 7.33
N SER A 270 -30.70 -4.23 8.15
CA SER A 270 -29.97 -4.72 9.32
C SER A 270 -30.66 -4.28 10.60
N SER A 271 -30.73 -5.15 11.61
CA SER A 271 -31.11 -4.72 12.96
C SER A 271 -29.97 -3.95 13.61
N VAL A 272 -30.26 -2.96 14.43
CA VAL A 272 -29.27 -2.08 15.07
C VAL A 272 -29.29 -2.25 16.59
N ILE A 273 -28.12 -2.26 17.21
CA ILE A 273 -27.97 -2.41 18.67
C ILE A 273 -27.18 -1.26 19.30
N PRO A 274 -27.69 -0.01 19.29
CA PRO A 274 -27.03 1.11 19.93
C PRO A 274 -26.80 0.86 21.42
N LYS A 275 -25.58 1.16 21.89
CA LYS A 275 -25.26 1.15 23.31
C LYS A 275 -25.50 2.52 23.93
N SER A 276 -26.19 2.55 25.07
CA SER A 276 -26.30 3.72 25.94
C SER A 276 -26.63 3.29 27.36
N VAL A 277 -26.10 4.02 28.35
CA VAL A 277 -26.51 3.92 29.77
C VAL A 277 -27.33 5.13 30.23
N THR A 278 -27.53 6.10 29.34
CA THR A 278 -28.28 7.33 29.63
C THR A 278 -29.73 7.15 29.19
N ALA A 279 -30.68 7.17 30.13
CA ALA A 279 -32.11 6.94 29.88
C ALA A 279 -32.68 7.82 28.75
N GLY A 280 -32.38 9.12 28.74
CA GLY A 280 -32.87 10.02 27.68
C GLY A 280 -32.33 9.68 26.28
N ARG A 281 -31.10 9.17 26.17
CA ARG A 281 -30.55 8.69 24.89
C ARG A 281 -31.15 7.36 24.48
N ILE A 282 -31.44 6.48 25.44
CA ILE A 282 -32.12 5.20 25.20
C ILE A 282 -33.51 5.46 24.61
N GLU A 283 -34.29 6.35 25.24
CA GLU A 283 -35.62 6.71 24.72
C GLU A 283 -35.53 7.40 23.35
N ALA A 284 -34.60 8.34 23.16
CA ALA A 284 -34.42 9.00 21.87
C ALA A 284 -34.01 8.03 20.75
N ASN A 285 -33.10 7.08 21.01
CA ASN A 285 -32.65 6.08 20.04
C ASN A 285 -33.77 5.12 19.61
N PHE A 286 -34.83 5.00 20.40
CA PHE A 286 -35.99 4.16 20.09
C PHE A 286 -37.04 4.86 19.20
N GLN A 287 -37.03 6.20 19.15
CA GLN A 287 -37.98 7.01 18.39
C GLN A 287 -37.66 7.05 16.88
N LEU A 288 -37.62 5.88 16.26
CA LEU A 288 -37.31 5.70 14.84
C LEU A 288 -38.55 5.56 13.95
N ASP A 289 -39.72 5.23 14.52
CA ASP A 289 -40.95 5.07 13.74
C ASP A 289 -41.47 6.40 13.14
N GLY A 290 -42.20 6.30 12.03
CA GLY A 290 -42.95 7.42 11.44
C GLY A 290 -42.15 8.35 10.53
N TRP A 291 -40.89 8.00 10.19
CA TRP A 291 -40.07 8.75 9.23
C TRP A 291 -39.04 7.84 8.56
N SER A 292 -38.46 8.30 7.46
CA SER A 292 -37.40 7.60 6.74
C SER A 292 -36.43 8.59 6.07
N LEU A 293 -35.26 8.07 5.70
CA LEU A 293 -34.29 8.70 4.82
C LEU A 293 -34.71 8.47 3.36
N THR A 294 -34.56 9.48 2.51
CA THR A 294 -34.78 9.35 1.07
C THR A 294 -33.66 8.55 0.42
N ASP A 295 -33.87 8.10 -0.81
CA ASP A 295 -32.84 7.37 -1.57
C ASP A 295 -31.57 8.21 -1.76
N GLU A 296 -31.70 9.52 -1.96
CA GLU A 296 -30.56 10.45 -2.06
C GLU A 296 -29.80 10.57 -0.74
N GLU A 297 -30.50 10.64 0.39
CA GLU A 297 -29.89 10.70 1.72
C GLU A 297 -29.17 9.38 2.04
N MET A 298 -29.82 8.24 1.78
CA MET A 298 -29.24 6.90 1.92
C MET A 298 -27.96 6.74 1.07
N LYS A 299 -28.00 7.21 -0.18
CA LYS A 299 -26.85 7.22 -1.08
C LYS A 299 -25.74 8.13 -0.56
N THR A 300 -26.09 9.32 -0.09
CA THR A 300 -25.15 10.31 0.46
C THR A 300 -24.40 9.71 1.66
N LEU A 301 -25.13 9.18 2.64
CA LEU A 301 -24.54 8.54 3.83
C LEU A 301 -23.68 7.33 3.47
N SER A 302 -24.14 6.48 2.55
CA SER A 302 -23.35 5.32 2.09
C SER A 302 -22.08 5.72 1.33
N SER A 303 -22.03 6.95 0.80
CA SER A 303 -20.93 7.50 0.01
C SER A 303 -19.97 8.43 0.75
N LEU A 304 -20.09 8.56 2.08
CA LEU A 304 -19.18 9.38 2.88
C LEU A 304 -17.71 9.04 2.55
N PRO A 305 -16.80 10.00 2.44
CA PRO A 305 -15.43 9.74 1.96
C PRO A 305 -14.58 9.00 3.00
N ASP A 306 -14.83 9.26 4.28
CA ASP A 306 -14.05 8.71 5.37
C ASP A 306 -14.43 7.26 5.65
N ARG A 307 -13.41 6.44 5.93
CA ARG A 307 -13.55 5.02 6.24
C ARG A 307 -12.73 4.68 7.47
N PHE A 308 -13.39 4.13 8.48
CA PHE A 308 -12.75 3.63 9.69
C PHE A 308 -13.48 2.40 10.19
N LYS A 309 -12.71 1.53 10.85
CA LYS A 309 -13.24 0.38 11.59
C LYS A 309 -12.87 0.57 13.06
N VAL A 310 -13.82 0.43 13.97
CA VAL A 310 -13.58 0.58 15.41
C VAL A 310 -12.91 -0.68 15.96
N CYS A 311 -13.44 -1.84 15.62
CA CYS A 311 -12.99 -3.13 16.11
C CYS A 311 -12.09 -3.78 15.06
N GLY A 312 -10.78 -3.72 15.29
CA GLY A 312 -9.77 -4.44 14.51
C GLY A 312 -9.51 -5.86 15.05
N ASP A 313 -8.67 -6.61 14.34
CA ASP A 313 -8.27 -7.98 14.67
C ASP A 313 -6.82 -8.11 15.15
N SER A 314 -6.13 -6.99 15.38
CA SER A 314 -4.70 -6.98 15.77
C SER A 314 -4.39 -7.59 17.12
N TRP A 315 -5.40 -7.73 17.99
CA TRP A 315 -5.30 -8.32 19.33
C TRP A 315 -5.63 -9.82 19.34
N LEU A 316 -6.13 -10.37 18.23
CA LEU A 316 -6.44 -11.78 18.10
C LEU A 316 -5.19 -12.58 17.67
N PRO A 317 -5.09 -13.86 18.07
CA PRO A 317 -3.99 -14.73 17.65
C PRO A 317 -4.03 -15.06 16.16
N ILE A 318 -5.19 -14.89 15.51
CA ILE A 318 -5.37 -15.10 14.08
C ILE A 318 -6.07 -13.91 13.44
N LYS A 319 -5.74 -13.68 12.17
CA LYS A 319 -6.37 -12.65 11.34
C LYS A 319 -7.78 -13.07 10.93
N VAL A 320 -8.76 -12.19 11.11
CA VAL A 320 -10.16 -12.48 10.80
C VAL A 320 -10.76 -11.53 9.77
N PHE A 321 -10.16 -10.35 9.55
CA PHE A 321 -10.59 -9.40 8.55
C PHE A 321 -9.62 -9.36 7.37
N PHE A 322 -10.12 -9.65 6.15
CA PHE A 322 -9.27 -9.83 4.97
C PHE A 322 -9.37 -8.67 3.96
N GLY A 323 -10.26 -7.70 4.18
CA GLY A 323 -10.52 -6.61 3.23
C GLY A 323 -11.27 -7.06 1.97
N ASP A 324 -11.90 -8.24 2.03
CA ASP A 324 -12.78 -8.85 1.04
C ASP A 324 -14.07 -8.04 0.80
N ASP A 325 -14.55 -7.40 1.86
CA ASP A 325 -15.76 -6.59 1.90
C ASP A 325 -15.55 -5.12 1.48
N GLU A 326 -14.30 -4.65 1.43
CA GLU A 326 -14.04 -3.40 0.74
C GLU A 326 -14.41 -3.62 -0.73
N ALA A 327 -15.38 -2.83 -1.23
CA ALA A 327 -15.56 -2.67 -2.66
C ALA A 327 -14.16 -2.51 -3.24
N ALA A 328 -13.76 -3.43 -4.15
CA ALA A 328 -12.52 -3.28 -4.88
C ALA A 328 -12.55 -1.84 -5.34
N LYS A 329 -11.62 -0.99 -4.90
CA LYS A 329 -11.63 0.42 -5.23
C LYS A 329 -11.62 0.51 -6.75
N THR A 330 -12.79 0.52 -7.39
CA THR A 330 -13.06 1.10 -8.69
C THR A 330 -13.15 2.59 -8.45
N LEU A 331 -12.11 3.14 -7.83
CA LEU A 331 -11.77 4.52 -8.05
C LEU A 331 -11.35 4.54 -9.52
N PRO A 332 -12.00 5.35 -10.38
CA PRO A 332 -11.44 5.59 -11.70
C PRO A 332 -9.99 6.00 -11.49
N VAL A 333 -9.07 5.29 -12.16
CA VAL A 333 -7.60 5.46 -12.04
C VAL A 333 -7.20 6.93 -12.07
N ALA A 334 -8.00 7.76 -12.75
CA ALA A 334 -7.89 9.21 -12.83
C ALA A 334 -7.87 9.98 -11.48
N LYS A 335 -8.44 9.47 -10.39
CA LYS A 335 -8.49 10.21 -9.09
C LYS A 335 -7.52 9.70 -8.02
N MET A 336 -6.69 8.70 -8.33
CA MET A 336 -5.80 8.05 -7.36
C MET A 336 -4.35 8.53 -7.40
N MET A 337 -3.95 9.27 -8.44
CA MET A 337 -2.61 9.83 -8.51
C MET A 337 -2.67 11.32 -8.18
N SER A 338 -1.96 11.72 -7.12
CA SER A 338 -1.77 13.13 -6.81
C SER A 338 -1.27 13.86 -8.06
N LYS A 339 -1.83 15.02 -8.40
CA LYS A 339 -1.31 15.87 -9.51
C LYS A 339 0.20 16.08 -9.35
N ARG A 340 0.68 16.17 -8.11
CA ARG A 340 2.10 16.27 -7.73
C ARG A 340 2.92 15.04 -8.15
N LEU A 341 2.35 13.84 -8.00
CA LEU A 341 2.99 12.59 -8.41
C LEU A 341 3.04 12.47 -9.93
N ILE A 342 1.94 12.77 -10.63
CA ILE A 342 1.91 12.77 -12.10
C ILE A 342 2.92 13.78 -12.65
N ALA A 343 2.94 15.00 -12.08
CA ALA A 343 3.85 16.06 -12.49
C ALA A 343 5.33 15.64 -12.37
N SER A 344 5.71 14.85 -11.37
CA SER A 344 7.11 14.41 -11.27
C SER A 344 7.50 13.41 -12.34
N TYR A 345 6.63 12.47 -12.72
CA TYR A 345 6.89 11.57 -13.86
C TYR A 345 6.92 12.34 -15.19
N VAL A 346 6.02 13.32 -15.38
CA VAL A 346 6.03 14.18 -16.57
C VAL A 346 7.34 14.97 -16.66
N LEU A 347 7.86 15.47 -15.54
CA LEU A 347 9.12 16.20 -15.49
C LEU A 347 10.30 15.33 -15.95
N ASP A 348 10.37 14.06 -15.57
CA ASP A 348 11.42 13.13 -16.05
C ASP A 348 11.44 13.07 -17.59
N TRP A 349 10.26 12.93 -18.21
CA TRP A 349 10.16 12.88 -19.66
C TRP A 349 10.48 14.22 -20.32
N ILE A 350 10.09 15.35 -19.72
CA ILE A 350 10.47 16.68 -20.21
C ILE A 350 12.00 16.83 -20.23
N VAL A 351 12.69 16.39 -19.17
CA VAL A 351 14.15 16.44 -19.12
C VAL A 351 14.78 15.56 -20.21
N ILE A 352 14.28 14.33 -20.40
CA ILE A 352 14.77 13.44 -21.46
C ILE A 352 14.57 14.07 -22.84
N ILE A 353 13.39 14.61 -23.12
CA ILE A 353 13.07 15.28 -24.38
C ILE A 353 13.96 16.52 -24.58
N ALA A 354 14.22 17.29 -23.53
CA ALA A 354 15.11 18.43 -23.59
C ALA A 354 16.54 18.02 -23.94
N ILE A 355 17.07 16.93 -23.37
CA ILE A 355 18.39 16.38 -23.72
C ILE A 355 18.45 16.01 -25.20
N VAL A 356 17.41 15.31 -25.71
CA VAL A 356 17.32 14.96 -27.13
C VAL A 356 17.24 16.20 -28.02
N ALA A 357 16.43 17.19 -27.64
CA ALA A 357 16.28 18.43 -28.38
C ALA A 357 17.59 19.23 -28.44
N ILE A 358 18.34 19.31 -27.33
CA ILE A 358 19.67 19.92 -27.29
C ILE A 358 20.63 19.16 -28.20
N GLY A 359 20.69 17.83 -28.11
CA GLY A 359 21.52 17.00 -29.00
C GLY A 359 21.16 17.17 -30.48
N GLY A 360 19.87 17.33 -30.79
CA GLY A 360 19.38 17.57 -32.14
C GLY A 360 19.74 18.96 -32.65
N GLY A 361 19.60 19.99 -31.81
CA GLY A 361 20.00 21.37 -32.11
C GLY A 361 21.50 21.49 -32.36
N ILE A 362 22.32 20.79 -31.57
CA ILE A 362 23.78 20.69 -31.77
C ILE A 362 24.13 20.18 -33.17
N ASN A 363 23.32 19.30 -33.78
CA ASN A 363 23.62 18.80 -35.12
C ASN A 363 23.61 19.89 -36.21
N TRP A 364 22.89 21.00 -36.01
CA TRP A 364 22.82 22.14 -36.94
C TRP A 364 23.97 23.13 -36.79
N VAL A 365 24.76 23.00 -35.73
CA VAL A 365 25.93 23.85 -35.52
C VAL A 365 27.06 23.38 -36.42
N GLU A 366 27.80 24.32 -36.99
CA GLU A 366 28.98 24.02 -37.81
C GLU A 366 30.05 23.35 -36.94
N PRO A 367 30.57 22.17 -37.33
CA PRO A 367 31.61 21.51 -36.56
C PRO A 367 32.92 22.28 -36.67
N TYR A 368 33.80 22.12 -35.67
CA TYR A 368 35.21 22.45 -35.86
C TYR A 368 35.73 21.67 -37.07
N LYS A 369 36.53 22.30 -37.93
CA LYS A 369 37.08 21.65 -39.12
C LYS A 369 38.58 21.55 -38.98
N ARG A 370 39.08 20.40 -38.54
CA ARG A 370 40.51 20.19 -38.40
C ARG A 370 41.21 20.34 -39.75
N PRO A 371 42.36 21.02 -39.81
CA PRO A 371 43.21 20.97 -40.99
C PRO A 371 43.54 19.52 -41.33
N PHE A 372 43.53 19.19 -42.62
CA PHE A 372 43.74 17.85 -43.12
C PHE A 372 44.65 17.89 -44.35
N SER A 373 45.25 16.76 -44.70
CA SER A 373 46.10 16.67 -45.88
C SER A 373 45.34 16.06 -47.06
N LEU A 374 45.51 16.64 -48.25
CA LEU A 374 44.87 16.15 -49.48
C LEU A 374 45.45 14.81 -49.96
N VAL A 375 46.64 14.43 -49.48
CA VAL A 375 47.31 13.16 -49.80
C VAL A 375 47.11 12.09 -48.73
N ASP A 376 46.31 12.36 -47.69
CA ASP A 376 46.01 11.39 -46.64
C ASP A 376 45.05 10.30 -47.17
N LEU A 377 45.62 9.14 -47.45
CA LEU A 377 44.89 7.98 -47.96
C LEU A 377 43.79 7.52 -46.99
N SER A 378 43.94 7.76 -45.69
CA SER A 378 42.98 7.31 -44.68
C SER A 378 41.64 8.07 -44.72
N ILE A 379 41.58 9.20 -45.42
CA ILE A 379 40.39 10.05 -45.60
C ILE A 379 39.94 10.19 -47.07
N SER A 380 40.50 9.34 -47.94
CA SER A 380 40.30 9.34 -49.39
C SER A 380 39.28 8.31 -49.90
N PHE A 381 38.62 7.58 -49.01
CA PHE A 381 37.66 6.54 -49.39
C PHE A 381 36.40 7.14 -50.07
N PRO A 382 35.76 6.39 -50.99
CA PRO A 382 34.52 6.83 -51.62
C PRO A 382 33.37 6.90 -50.62
N ILE A 383 32.32 7.65 -50.98
CA ILE A 383 31.06 7.64 -50.22
C ILE A 383 30.33 6.33 -50.54
N VAL A 384 30.18 5.48 -49.51
CA VAL A 384 29.47 4.20 -49.62
C VAL A 384 28.11 4.26 -48.93
N THR A 385 27.19 3.37 -49.34
CA THR A 385 25.84 3.25 -48.76
C THR A 385 25.85 2.47 -47.44
N GLU A 386 25.03 2.88 -46.47
CA GLU A 386 24.94 2.24 -45.15
C GLU A 386 24.14 0.93 -45.17
N THR A 387 24.77 -0.22 -44.85
CA THR A 387 24.05 -1.49 -44.62
C THR A 387 23.08 -1.36 -43.46
N VAL A 388 23.54 -0.76 -42.36
CA VAL A 388 22.68 -0.37 -41.23
C VAL A 388 22.45 1.13 -41.31
N SER A 389 21.34 1.52 -41.94
CA SER A 389 20.95 2.93 -42.00
C SER A 389 20.61 3.47 -40.61
N THR A 390 20.67 4.79 -40.46
CA THR A 390 20.26 5.46 -39.21
C THR A 390 18.83 5.08 -38.79
N GLY A 391 17.90 4.87 -39.74
CA GLY A 391 16.54 4.44 -39.44
C GLY A 391 16.48 3.01 -38.88
N ILE A 392 17.23 2.08 -39.46
CA ILE A 392 17.33 0.69 -38.96
C ILE A 392 17.97 0.68 -37.57
N LEU A 393 19.02 1.46 -37.35
CA LEU A 393 19.68 1.61 -36.06
C LEU A 393 18.69 2.07 -34.97
N VAL A 394 17.89 3.10 -35.25
CA VAL A 394 16.85 3.60 -34.32
C VAL A 394 15.77 2.53 -34.10
N GLY A 395 15.31 1.88 -35.18
CA GLY A 395 14.33 0.81 -35.11
C GLY A 395 14.77 -0.35 -34.20
N ILE A 396 16.04 -0.79 -34.31
CA ILE A 396 16.58 -1.88 -33.51
C ILE A 396 16.89 -1.42 -32.07
N SER A 397 17.63 -0.33 -31.92
CA SER A 397 18.18 0.08 -30.61
C SER A 397 17.12 0.69 -29.69
N PHE A 398 16.12 1.37 -30.25
CA PHE A 398 15.00 1.95 -29.51
C PHE A 398 13.71 1.14 -29.68
N GLY A 399 13.24 0.95 -30.92
CA GLY A 399 11.93 0.35 -31.20
C GLY A 399 11.82 -1.10 -30.72
N ALA A 400 12.71 -1.98 -31.20
CA ALA A 400 12.73 -3.39 -30.82
C ALA A 400 13.04 -3.55 -29.32
N SER A 401 14.00 -2.79 -28.79
CA SER A 401 14.29 -2.78 -27.34
C SER A 401 13.07 -2.42 -26.49
N ALA A 402 12.33 -1.35 -26.86
CA ALA A 402 11.13 -0.93 -26.13
C ALA A 402 10.02 -1.98 -26.22
N ALA A 403 9.85 -2.63 -27.37
CA ALA A 403 8.89 -3.71 -27.58
C ALA A 403 9.24 -4.95 -26.74
N ILE A 404 10.52 -5.34 -26.69
CA ILE A 404 10.99 -6.47 -25.86
C ILE A 404 10.76 -6.16 -24.37
N ILE A 405 11.08 -4.94 -23.91
CA ILE A 405 10.79 -4.50 -22.53
C ILE A 405 9.30 -4.64 -22.23
N PHE A 406 8.43 -4.18 -23.12
CA PHE A 406 6.98 -4.31 -22.97
C PHE A 406 6.54 -5.77 -22.85
N LEU A 407 7.01 -6.65 -23.74
CA LEU A 407 6.66 -8.07 -23.72
C LEU A 407 7.12 -8.76 -22.44
N VAL A 408 8.35 -8.49 -21.98
CA VAL A 408 8.87 -9.04 -20.73
C VAL A 408 8.06 -8.58 -19.52
N VAL A 409 7.69 -7.29 -19.44
CA VAL A 409 6.85 -6.79 -18.34
C VAL A 409 5.42 -7.35 -18.42
N ALA A 410 4.88 -7.48 -19.63
CA ALA A 410 3.55 -8.04 -19.85
C ALA A 410 3.46 -9.52 -19.45
N ILE A 411 4.51 -10.31 -19.71
CA ILE A 411 4.49 -11.77 -19.52
C ILE A 411 5.13 -12.17 -18.18
N ALA A 412 6.31 -11.65 -17.85
CA ALA A 412 7.15 -12.16 -16.76
C ALA A 412 7.02 -11.39 -15.43
N VAL A 413 6.25 -10.29 -15.39
CA VAL A 413 6.12 -9.45 -14.19
C VAL A 413 4.66 -9.38 -13.68
N PRO A 414 4.35 -9.77 -12.43
CA PRO A 414 5.20 -10.51 -11.51
C PRO A 414 5.31 -11.99 -11.89
N GLY A 415 6.40 -12.63 -11.46
CA GLY A 415 6.59 -14.05 -11.69
C GLY A 415 5.50 -14.93 -11.03
N PRO A 416 5.37 -16.20 -11.44
CA PRO A 416 4.26 -17.09 -11.06
C PRO A 416 4.05 -17.29 -9.54
N ARG A 417 5.11 -17.15 -8.74
CA ARG A 417 5.04 -17.30 -7.27
C ARG A 417 4.68 -16.00 -6.53
N GLY A 418 4.86 -14.84 -7.17
CA GLY A 418 4.61 -13.53 -6.54
C GLY A 418 3.18 -13.02 -6.70
N SER A 419 2.34 -13.66 -7.53
CA SER A 419 1.00 -13.17 -7.87
C SER A 419 -0.14 -13.73 -7.02
N ARG A 420 0.10 -14.74 -6.18
CA ARG A 420 -0.97 -15.46 -5.44
C ARG A 420 -1.69 -14.60 -4.39
N ASP A 421 -1.05 -13.55 -3.88
CA ASP A 421 -1.60 -12.67 -2.83
C ASP A 421 -1.87 -11.21 -3.28
N LEU A 422 -1.65 -10.86 -4.55
CA LEU A 422 -1.84 -9.49 -5.03
C LEU A 422 -3.17 -9.30 -5.77
N SER A 423 -3.92 -8.27 -5.34
CA SER A 423 -5.09 -7.77 -6.07
C SER A 423 -4.73 -7.37 -7.51
N ARG A 424 -5.66 -7.59 -8.46
CA ARG A 424 -5.50 -7.26 -9.89
C ARG A 424 -5.08 -5.80 -10.13
N SER A 425 -5.54 -4.85 -9.31
CA SER A 425 -5.15 -3.44 -9.44
C SER A 425 -3.69 -3.19 -9.07
N LYS A 426 -3.20 -3.82 -7.99
CA LYS A 426 -1.79 -3.75 -7.56
C LYS A 426 -0.87 -4.43 -8.57
N LEU A 427 -1.35 -5.51 -9.20
CA LEU A 427 -0.66 -6.20 -10.29
C LEU A 427 -0.40 -5.26 -11.48
N TRP A 428 -1.45 -4.60 -11.97
CA TRP A 428 -1.35 -3.67 -13.08
C TRP A 428 -0.49 -2.46 -12.75
N MET A 429 -0.64 -1.90 -11.57
CA MET A 429 0.17 -0.78 -11.12
C MET A 429 1.67 -1.12 -11.08
N ARG A 430 2.02 -2.34 -10.65
CA ARG A 430 3.40 -2.84 -10.70
C ARG A 430 3.90 -3.00 -12.13
N LYS A 431 3.09 -3.57 -13.04
CA LYS A 431 3.44 -3.68 -14.47
C LYS A 431 3.67 -2.30 -15.09
N PHE A 432 2.78 -1.34 -14.85
CA PHE A 432 2.94 0.02 -15.38
C PHE A 432 4.19 0.71 -14.84
N TRP A 433 4.47 0.57 -13.54
CA TRP A 433 5.68 1.14 -12.94
C TRP A 433 6.96 0.53 -13.55
N GLU A 434 7.01 -0.80 -13.69
CA GLU A 434 8.16 -1.48 -14.30
C GLU A 434 8.35 -1.11 -15.77
N LEU A 435 7.24 -0.94 -16.51
CA LEU A 435 7.27 -0.51 -17.90
C LEU A 435 7.79 0.92 -18.03
N GLU A 436 7.26 1.85 -17.21
CA GLU A 436 7.69 3.24 -17.23
C GLU A 436 9.18 3.39 -16.92
N LYS A 437 9.70 2.66 -15.91
CA LYS A 437 11.12 2.69 -15.57
C LYS A 437 12.01 2.04 -16.64
N GLY A 438 11.54 0.98 -17.28
CA GLY A 438 12.21 0.37 -18.42
C GLY A 438 12.32 1.31 -19.62
N TRP A 439 11.23 1.98 -19.97
CA TRP A 439 11.22 2.92 -21.12
C TRP A 439 11.94 4.24 -20.83
N ALA A 440 11.74 4.83 -19.65
CA ALA A 440 12.42 6.06 -19.27
C ALA A 440 13.95 5.85 -19.19
N GLY A 441 14.41 4.71 -18.67
CA GLY A 441 15.84 4.40 -18.65
C GLY A 441 16.43 4.14 -20.03
N LEU A 442 15.72 3.43 -20.91
CA LEU A 442 16.14 3.25 -22.31
C LEU A 442 16.24 4.61 -23.04
N ALA A 443 15.22 5.45 -22.89
CA ALA A 443 15.18 6.76 -23.52
C ALA A 443 16.29 7.67 -22.99
N LEU A 444 16.52 7.71 -21.67
CA LEU A 444 17.61 8.48 -21.08
C LEU A 444 18.97 8.00 -21.56
N SER A 445 19.18 6.68 -21.66
CA SER A 445 20.44 6.09 -22.14
C SER A 445 20.76 6.57 -23.55
N LEU A 446 19.78 6.50 -24.46
CA LEU A 446 19.95 6.92 -25.85
C LEU A 446 20.11 8.44 -25.96
N ALA A 447 19.37 9.22 -25.16
CA ALA A 447 19.44 10.67 -25.14
C ALA A 447 20.83 11.17 -24.70
N ILE A 448 21.39 10.59 -23.62
CA ILE A 448 22.74 10.91 -23.14
C ILE A 448 23.78 10.54 -24.22
N ALA A 449 23.73 9.30 -24.74
CA ALA A 449 24.67 8.87 -25.76
C ALA A 449 24.62 9.76 -27.01
N PHE A 450 23.42 10.15 -27.44
CA PHE A 450 23.22 11.07 -28.55
C PHE A 450 23.80 12.45 -28.27
N LEU A 451 23.46 13.07 -27.14
CA LEU A 451 23.97 14.39 -26.74
C LEU A 451 25.50 14.43 -26.71
N PHE A 452 26.13 13.48 -26.02
CA PHE A 452 27.59 13.44 -25.91
C PHE A 452 28.24 13.16 -27.26
N THR A 453 27.70 12.25 -28.07
CA THR A 453 28.27 11.96 -29.39
C THR A 453 28.19 13.18 -30.31
N GLN A 454 27.06 13.89 -30.35
CA GLN A 454 26.93 15.08 -31.17
C GLN A 454 27.84 16.21 -30.69
N GLY A 455 27.89 16.46 -29.38
CA GLY A 455 28.76 17.49 -28.81
C GLY A 455 30.24 17.23 -29.10
N LEU A 456 30.69 15.98 -28.92
CA LEU A 456 32.08 15.61 -29.22
C LEU A 456 32.39 15.65 -30.71
N LYS A 457 31.44 15.29 -31.59
CA LYS A 457 31.63 15.45 -33.03
C LYS A 457 31.90 16.89 -33.44
N LEU A 458 31.17 17.84 -32.87
CA LEU A 458 31.42 19.26 -33.13
C LEU A 458 32.77 19.73 -32.58
N LEU A 459 33.09 19.34 -31.35
CA LEU A 459 34.31 19.78 -30.67
C LEU A 459 35.57 19.22 -31.32
N PHE A 460 35.55 17.93 -31.66
CA PHE A 460 36.70 17.27 -32.25
C PHE A 460 36.82 17.63 -33.72
N GLY A 461 35.77 17.58 -34.53
CA GLY A 461 35.90 17.99 -35.93
C GLY A 461 36.80 17.10 -36.78
N LYS A 462 36.90 15.81 -36.42
CA LYS A 462 37.80 14.85 -37.06
C LYS A 462 37.29 14.48 -38.47
N PRO A 463 38.13 14.59 -39.52
CA PRO A 463 37.82 14.13 -40.86
C PRO A 463 37.40 12.65 -40.89
N ARG A 464 36.34 12.35 -41.64
CA ARG A 464 35.88 10.98 -41.91
C ARG A 464 36.77 10.30 -42.94
N PRO A 465 36.73 8.96 -43.02
CA PRO A 465 37.39 8.20 -44.07
C PRO A 465 36.98 8.63 -45.50
N SER A 466 35.80 9.22 -45.67
CA SER A 466 35.32 9.76 -46.95
C SER A 466 35.37 11.30 -47.03
N CYS A 467 36.24 11.96 -46.27
CA CYS A 467 36.25 13.43 -46.16
C CYS A 467 36.60 14.10 -47.50
N ILE A 468 37.60 13.59 -48.22
CA ILE A 468 38.03 14.18 -49.51
C ILE A 468 36.91 14.08 -50.55
N ALA A 469 36.25 12.92 -50.65
CA ALA A 469 35.13 12.69 -51.55
C ALA A 469 33.94 13.62 -51.27
N ARG A 470 33.72 13.98 -49.99
CA ARG A 470 32.66 14.93 -49.57
C ARG A 470 33.06 16.39 -49.77
N CYS A 471 34.34 16.70 -49.60
CA CYS A 471 34.87 18.06 -49.69
C CYS A 471 34.93 18.57 -51.14
N MET A 472 35.29 17.71 -52.10
CA MET A 472 35.59 18.10 -53.49
C MET A 472 36.57 19.29 -53.52
N PRO A 473 37.84 19.09 -53.13
CA PRO A 473 38.79 20.18 -52.96
C PRO A 473 39.17 20.83 -54.30
N ASP A 474 39.27 22.17 -54.31
CA ASP A 474 39.81 22.93 -55.46
C ASP A 474 41.34 22.95 -55.42
N MET A 475 41.96 22.12 -56.25
CA MET A 475 43.43 21.99 -56.31
C MET A 475 44.11 23.28 -56.79
N SER A 476 43.38 24.22 -57.41
CA SER A 476 43.95 25.50 -57.86
C SER A 476 44.15 26.51 -56.73
N LYS A 477 43.52 26.31 -55.56
CA LYS A 477 43.52 27.26 -54.43
C LYS A 477 44.30 26.78 -53.21
N ILE A 478 45.20 25.82 -53.38
CA ILE A 478 45.93 25.20 -52.26
C ILE A 478 46.71 26.26 -51.48
N GLU A 479 47.46 27.12 -52.15
CA GLU A 479 48.25 28.21 -51.52
C GLU A 479 47.41 29.13 -50.64
N GLN A 480 46.15 29.37 -51.00
CA GLN A 480 45.24 30.26 -50.26
C GLN A 480 44.75 29.63 -48.94
N TYR A 481 44.64 28.29 -48.88
CA TYR A 481 44.05 27.58 -47.75
C TYR A 481 45.07 26.74 -46.96
N THR A 482 46.37 26.80 -47.28
CA THR A 482 47.44 26.15 -46.52
C THR A 482 47.50 26.69 -45.09
N VAL A 483 47.58 25.79 -44.11
CA VAL A 483 47.71 26.09 -42.68
C VAL A 483 49.14 25.75 -42.22
N GLY A 484 49.79 26.66 -41.49
CA GLY A 484 51.09 26.39 -40.87
C GLY A 484 52.32 26.89 -41.64
N GLY A 485 52.16 27.58 -42.78
CA GLY A 485 53.21 28.39 -43.40
C GLY A 485 54.36 27.64 -44.10
N TYR A 486 54.32 26.31 -44.22
CA TYR A 486 55.43 25.50 -44.74
C TYR A 486 55.33 25.06 -46.21
N ALA A 487 54.32 25.45 -47.00
CA ALA A 487 54.24 25.02 -48.39
C ALA A 487 53.49 25.99 -49.31
N THR A 488 54.22 26.55 -50.28
CA THR A 488 53.71 27.34 -51.41
C THR A 488 53.62 26.53 -52.71
N ALA A 489 53.84 25.20 -52.68
CA ALA A 489 53.66 24.32 -53.83
C ALA A 489 53.30 22.90 -53.37
N LEU A 490 52.59 22.15 -54.21
CA LEU A 490 52.33 20.72 -54.05
C LEU A 490 53.66 19.96 -54.04
N SER A 491 54.27 19.78 -52.87
CA SER A 491 55.21 18.67 -52.66
C SER A 491 54.43 17.48 -52.10
N PRO A 492 54.87 16.23 -52.36
CA PRO A 492 54.32 15.02 -51.74
C PRO A 492 54.40 15.01 -50.20
N GLU A 493 54.99 16.04 -49.60
CA GLU A 493 55.27 16.15 -48.18
C GLU A 493 54.16 16.98 -47.50
N TRP A 494 53.11 16.27 -47.05
CA TRP A 494 52.32 16.61 -45.86
C TRP A 494 51.77 18.06 -45.74
N VAL A 495 51.28 18.68 -46.83
CA VAL A 495 50.63 20.00 -46.73
C VAL A 495 49.28 19.86 -46.02
N LEU A 496 49.06 20.66 -44.97
CA LEU A 496 47.78 20.77 -44.26
C LEU A 496 46.98 21.93 -44.84
N VAL A 497 45.74 21.67 -45.23
CA VAL A 497 44.81 22.67 -45.76
C VAL A 497 43.61 22.83 -44.83
N GLY A 498 43.08 24.05 -44.77
CA GLY A 498 41.82 24.35 -44.10
C GLY A 498 40.62 23.93 -44.95
N ALA A 499 39.47 23.74 -44.32
CA ALA A 499 38.25 23.29 -45.00
C ALA A 499 37.62 24.31 -45.97
N GLY A 500 38.17 25.53 -46.07
CA GLY A 500 37.76 26.52 -47.08
C GLY A 500 38.09 26.11 -48.52
N ILE A 501 38.92 25.08 -48.72
CA ILE A 501 39.24 24.51 -50.03
C ILE A 501 38.09 23.66 -50.63
N CYS A 502 37.11 23.26 -49.82
CA CYS A 502 36.00 22.42 -50.25
C CYS A 502 35.01 23.18 -51.14
N THR A 503 34.65 22.62 -52.29
CA THR A 503 33.74 23.26 -53.29
C THR A 503 32.36 22.63 -53.39
N ASN A 504 32.08 21.59 -52.60
CA ASN A 504 30.78 20.92 -52.64
C ASN A 504 29.65 21.93 -52.31
N PRO A 505 28.63 22.07 -53.20
CA PRO A 505 27.55 23.03 -53.01
C PRO A 505 26.69 22.72 -51.77
N ASP A 506 26.67 21.46 -51.31
CA ASP A 506 25.98 21.07 -50.09
C ASP A 506 26.92 21.17 -48.88
N THR A 507 26.70 22.24 -48.10
CA THR A 507 27.44 22.49 -46.85
C THR A 507 27.15 21.44 -45.78
N HIS A 508 25.99 20.75 -45.82
CA HIS A 508 25.67 19.67 -44.90
C HIS A 508 26.53 18.42 -45.19
N ILE A 509 26.74 18.07 -46.45
CA ILE A 509 27.62 16.95 -46.85
C ILE A 509 29.07 17.24 -46.44
N THR A 510 29.52 18.47 -46.68
CA THR A 510 30.86 18.93 -46.30
C THR A 510 31.04 18.91 -44.78
N ASN A 511 30.08 19.44 -44.02
CA ASN A 511 30.12 19.46 -42.56
C ASN A 511 30.06 18.05 -41.96
N ASP A 512 29.27 17.13 -42.51
CA ASP A 512 29.27 15.74 -42.06
C ASP A 512 30.62 15.04 -42.31
N GLY A 513 31.38 15.49 -43.31
CA GLY A 513 32.76 15.05 -43.56
C GLY A 513 33.72 15.24 -42.37
N PHE A 514 33.45 16.20 -41.49
CA PHE A 514 34.26 16.49 -40.29
C PHE A 514 33.67 15.93 -38.98
N LYS A 515 32.65 15.07 -39.06
CA LYS A 515 31.95 14.49 -37.89
C LYS A 515 32.28 13.01 -37.67
N SER A 516 33.56 12.60 -37.77
CA SER A 516 33.97 11.19 -37.64
C SER A 516 34.01 10.66 -36.21
N PHE A 517 34.59 11.43 -35.28
CA PHE A 517 34.81 10.99 -33.90
C PHE A 517 33.85 11.68 -32.94
N PRO A 518 33.19 10.93 -32.02
CA PRO A 518 33.09 9.46 -31.95
C PRO A 518 32.01 8.90 -32.89
N SER A 519 32.03 7.58 -33.15
CA SER A 519 31.04 6.94 -34.01
C SER A 519 29.63 6.95 -33.38
N GLY A 520 28.69 7.63 -34.04
CA GLY A 520 27.29 7.70 -33.59
C GLY A 520 26.54 6.37 -33.68
N HIS A 521 26.85 5.54 -34.68
CA HIS A 521 26.26 4.20 -34.80
C HIS A 521 26.74 3.28 -33.66
N ALA A 522 28.01 3.37 -33.29
CA ALA A 522 28.57 2.61 -32.17
C ALA A 522 27.97 3.06 -30.83
N SER A 523 27.95 4.37 -30.55
CA SER A 523 27.42 4.87 -29.28
C SER A 523 25.93 4.60 -29.09
N PHE A 524 25.12 4.79 -30.14
CA PHE A 524 23.68 4.58 -30.07
C PHE A 524 23.31 3.09 -29.96
N SER A 525 24.00 2.20 -30.70
CA SER A 525 23.76 0.76 -30.63
C SER A 525 24.13 0.19 -29.26
N TRP A 526 25.34 0.49 -28.76
CA TRP A 526 25.76 0.07 -27.41
C TRP A 526 24.86 0.63 -26.33
N SER A 527 24.42 1.89 -26.44
CA SER A 527 23.52 2.50 -25.46
C SER A 527 22.17 1.76 -25.36
N GLY A 528 21.48 1.53 -26.48
CA GLY A 528 20.16 0.89 -26.47
C GLY A 528 20.19 -0.60 -26.17
N LEU A 529 21.09 -1.34 -26.83
CA LEU A 529 21.13 -2.79 -26.76
C LEU A 529 21.81 -3.30 -25.48
N LEU A 530 22.82 -2.60 -24.95
CA LEU A 530 23.39 -2.97 -23.65
C LEU A 530 22.42 -2.64 -22.51
N TYR A 531 21.69 -1.52 -22.60
CA TYR A 531 20.62 -1.23 -21.64
C TYR A 531 19.58 -2.35 -21.63
N LEU A 532 19.15 -2.83 -22.80
CA LEU A 532 18.25 -3.97 -22.93
C LEU A 532 18.83 -5.23 -22.28
N SER A 533 20.12 -5.53 -22.50
CA SER A 533 20.81 -6.65 -21.85
C SER A 533 20.77 -6.54 -20.32
N PHE A 534 21.08 -5.36 -19.76
CA PHE A 534 20.99 -5.12 -18.32
C PHE A 534 19.57 -5.28 -17.78
N PHE A 535 18.56 -4.79 -18.51
CA PHE A 535 17.17 -4.97 -18.16
C PHE A 535 16.77 -6.44 -18.10
N LEU A 536 17.13 -7.23 -19.12
CA LEU A 536 16.84 -8.68 -19.17
C LEU A 536 17.56 -9.41 -18.03
N CYS A 537 18.84 -9.12 -17.79
CA CYS A 537 19.59 -9.69 -16.67
C CYS A 537 18.92 -9.42 -15.31
N SER A 538 18.41 -8.20 -15.11
CA SER A 538 17.69 -7.83 -13.89
C SER A 538 16.38 -8.59 -13.71
N LYS A 539 15.59 -8.75 -14.78
CA LYS A 539 14.29 -9.45 -14.69
C LYS A 539 14.41 -10.96 -14.57
N PHE A 540 15.43 -11.55 -15.18
CA PHE A 540 15.69 -12.99 -15.10
C PHE A 540 16.70 -13.37 -14.00
N ALA A 541 17.10 -12.42 -13.16
CA ALA A 541 18.06 -12.61 -12.06
C ALA A 541 19.40 -13.25 -12.50
N ILE A 542 19.88 -12.88 -13.69
CA ILE A 542 21.17 -13.33 -14.23
C ILE A 542 22.27 -12.49 -13.55
N ARG A 543 23.17 -13.15 -12.81
CA ARG A 543 24.27 -12.49 -12.05
C ARG A 543 25.62 -13.02 -12.51
N ILE A 544 26.54 -12.12 -12.87
CA ILE A 544 27.91 -12.45 -13.29
C ILE A 544 28.87 -11.38 -12.73
N PRO A 545 29.85 -11.72 -11.86
CA PRO A 545 30.04 -13.00 -11.15
C PRO A 545 28.98 -13.21 -10.06
N TYR A 546 28.66 -14.48 -9.75
CA TYR A 546 27.78 -14.82 -8.63
C TYR A 546 28.53 -14.68 -7.31
N LEU A 547 28.12 -13.73 -6.47
CA LEU A 547 28.52 -13.66 -5.07
C LEU A 547 27.32 -14.10 -4.21
N PRO A 548 27.46 -15.11 -3.32
CA PRO A 548 26.39 -15.51 -2.43
C PRO A 548 26.00 -14.34 -1.52
N ILE A 549 24.69 -14.15 -1.33
CA ILE A 549 24.17 -13.23 -0.33
C ILE A 549 24.50 -13.87 1.03
N GLN A 550 25.42 -13.29 1.80
CA GLN A 550 25.46 -13.56 3.23
C GLN A 550 24.08 -13.17 3.76
N GLY A 551 23.34 -14.16 4.25
CA GLY A 551 21.96 -13.98 4.71
C GLY A 551 21.89 -12.78 5.64
N SER A 552 21.05 -11.80 5.27
CA SER A 552 20.58 -10.82 6.22
C SER A 552 19.96 -11.60 7.38
N GLN A 553 20.56 -11.48 8.56
CA GLN A 553 19.94 -11.86 9.81
C GLN A 553 18.55 -11.22 9.90
N ASP A 554 17.67 -11.95 10.58
CA ASP A 554 16.29 -11.65 10.95
C ASP A 554 15.85 -10.17 10.82
N PRO A 555 14.73 -9.83 10.15
CA PRO A 555 14.21 -8.46 10.06
C PRO A 555 13.79 -7.84 11.41
N LEU A 556 13.89 -8.58 12.51
CA LEU A 556 13.53 -8.14 13.85
C LEU A 556 14.68 -7.46 14.63
N GLU A 557 15.94 -7.55 14.19
CA GLU A 557 17.08 -6.98 14.93
C GLU A 557 17.38 -5.51 14.63
N HIS A 558 16.87 -4.91 13.55
CA HIS A 558 17.15 -3.50 13.23
C HIS A 558 16.33 -2.47 14.03
N ARG A 559 15.77 -2.82 15.19
CA ARG A 559 15.11 -1.84 16.06
C ARG A 559 16.02 -1.09 17.03
N HIS A 560 17.29 -1.47 17.18
CA HIS A 560 18.22 -0.74 18.03
C HIS A 560 19.64 -0.73 17.47
N THR A 561 19.92 0.15 16.52
CA THR A 561 21.28 0.67 16.33
C THR A 561 21.20 2.17 16.22
N GLN A 562 21.38 2.84 17.36
CA GLN A 562 21.89 4.21 17.41
C GLN A 562 23.22 4.29 16.63
N PRO A 563 23.57 5.45 16.07
CA PRO A 563 24.80 5.59 15.31
C PRO A 563 25.99 5.62 16.27
N GLN A 564 26.67 4.47 16.42
CA GLN A 564 28.04 4.47 16.94
C GLN A 564 29.00 4.53 15.77
N ASP A 565 29.56 5.73 15.63
CA ASP A 565 30.93 6.07 15.30
C ASP A 565 31.71 5.18 14.31
N ARG A 566 32.11 5.87 13.24
CA ARG A 566 33.31 5.67 12.44
C ARG A 566 34.38 4.84 13.17
N GLU A 567 34.78 3.72 12.58
CA GLU A 567 36.18 3.31 12.65
C GLU A 567 36.64 2.72 11.32
N MET A 568 37.87 3.12 10.98
CA MET A 568 38.54 2.94 9.71
C MET A 568 39.03 1.50 9.52
N LEU A 569 39.28 1.14 8.25
CA LEU A 569 39.99 -0.06 7.82
C LEU A 569 41.18 -0.43 8.73
N PRO A 570 41.44 -1.74 8.91
CA PRO A 570 42.81 -2.21 9.02
C PRO A 570 43.19 -3.13 7.86
N LEU A 571 44.21 -2.67 7.12
CA LEU A 571 45.14 -3.49 6.36
C LEU A 571 46.03 -4.30 7.34
N HIS A 572 46.38 -5.50 6.88
CA HIS A 572 47.49 -6.36 7.31
C HIS A 572 47.38 -7.12 8.65
N GLN A 573 47.42 -8.45 8.49
CA GLN A 573 47.87 -9.43 9.45
C GLN A 573 49.27 -9.08 9.96
N ASP A 574 49.53 -9.34 11.25
CA ASP A 574 50.61 -10.27 11.58
C ASP A 574 50.38 -10.93 12.94
N HIS A 575 50.67 -12.23 12.94
CA HIS A 575 50.72 -13.10 14.10
C HIS A 575 52.00 -12.82 14.89
N THR A 576 51.90 -12.71 16.23
CA THR A 576 52.91 -13.31 17.13
C THR A 576 52.35 -13.51 18.53
N TRP A 577 52.63 -14.70 19.06
CA TRP A 577 52.46 -15.14 20.44
C TRP A 577 53.39 -14.40 21.39
N ALA A 578 52.97 -14.16 22.64
CA ALA A 578 53.74 -14.51 23.86
C ALA A 578 53.02 -14.09 25.16
N GLU A 579 53.07 -15.03 26.10
CA GLU A 579 52.85 -15.01 27.55
C GLU A 579 53.17 -13.69 28.30
N SER A 580 52.42 -13.38 29.35
CA SER A 580 52.81 -13.67 30.75
C SER A 580 51.98 -12.90 31.79
N ASN A 581 51.85 -13.53 32.95
CA ASN A 581 51.12 -13.13 34.15
C ASN A 581 51.56 -11.78 34.73
N HIS A 582 50.64 -11.04 35.36
CA HIS A 582 50.88 -10.42 36.68
C HIS A 582 49.56 -10.10 37.42
N THR A 583 49.66 -10.27 38.73
CA THR A 583 48.64 -10.27 39.80
C THR A 583 48.32 -8.89 40.39
N GLU A 584 47.26 -8.87 41.24
CA GLU A 584 46.82 -7.82 42.20
C GLU A 584 45.86 -6.74 41.67
N SER A 585 44.93 -6.18 42.44
CA SER A 585 44.26 -6.56 43.69
C SER A 585 43.01 -5.65 43.83
N SER A 586 41.96 -6.20 44.43
CA SER A 586 40.90 -5.52 45.19
C SER A 586 40.19 -4.29 44.60
N TYR A 587 38.93 -4.46 44.18
CA TYR A 587 37.82 -3.64 44.69
C TYR A 587 36.49 -4.43 44.66
N LYS A 588 36.06 -4.81 45.86
CA LYS A 588 34.69 -4.88 46.38
C LYS A 588 33.57 -5.41 45.46
N ALA A 589 33.24 -6.67 45.74
CA ALA A 589 31.90 -7.24 45.90
C ALA A 589 30.68 -6.30 45.76
N LEU A 590 29.80 -6.64 44.81
CA LEU A 590 28.35 -6.82 45.02
C LEU A 590 27.75 -7.51 43.77
N HIS A 591 26.92 -8.53 44.00
CA HIS A 591 26.17 -9.35 43.03
C HIS A 591 26.85 -10.62 42.50
N ALA A 592 26.75 -11.69 43.28
CA ALA A 592 26.79 -13.06 42.78
C ALA A 592 25.34 -13.56 42.57
N SER A 593 25.04 -14.03 41.36
CA SER A 593 24.13 -15.14 40.98
C SER A 593 23.35 -14.90 39.68
N SER A 594 24.03 -15.05 38.55
CA SER A 594 23.40 -15.44 37.28
C SER A 594 24.30 -16.48 36.60
N PRO A 595 23.80 -17.66 36.21
CA PRO A 595 24.59 -18.59 35.40
C PRO A 595 24.88 -17.94 34.04
N PRO A 596 26.03 -18.25 33.41
CA PRO A 596 26.33 -17.72 32.08
C PRO A 596 25.26 -18.18 31.08
N PRO A 597 24.89 -17.34 30.10
CA PRO A 597 23.93 -17.74 29.09
C PRO A 597 24.50 -18.95 28.35
N THR A 598 23.73 -20.03 28.35
CA THR A 598 23.93 -21.18 27.46
C THR A 598 24.11 -20.64 26.04
N GLN A 599 25.29 -20.89 25.46
CA GLN A 599 25.48 -20.62 24.04
C GLN A 599 24.38 -21.36 23.29
N PRO A 600 23.63 -20.69 22.39
CA PRO A 600 22.69 -21.41 21.55
C PRO A 600 23.48 -22.43 20.75
N ALA A 601 23.02 -23.68 20.81
CA ALA A 601 23.58 -24.78 20.03
C ALA A 601 23.79 -24.31 18.57
N PRO A 602 24.92 -24.66 17.92
CA PRO A 602 25.15 -24.29 16.54
C PRO A 602 23.96 -24.77 15.71
N SER A 603 23.22 -23.81 15.15
CA SER A 603 22.16 -24.08 14.19
C SER A 603 22.74 -24.96 13.08
N PRO A 604 21.99 -25.95 12.56
CA PRO A 604 22.52 -26.80 11.49
C PRO A 604 22.91 -25.88 10.34
N GLY A 605 24.21 -25.79 10.07
CA GLY A 605 24.75 -24.98 8.99
C GLY A 605 24.09 -25.44 7.70
N PHE A 606 23.18 -24.63 7.17
CA PHE A 606 22.63 -24.85 5.84
C PHE A 606 23.81 -24.80 4.87
N ALA A 607 24.18 -25.95 4.32
CA ALA A 607 25.26 -26.04 3.35
C ALA A 607 24.99 -25.06 2.20
N ILE A 608 25.94 -24.16 1.91
CA ILE A 608 25.91 -23.19 0.82
C ILE A 608 25.51 -23.83 -0.53
N ARG A 609 25.81 -25.13 -0.68
CA ARG A 609 25.47 -25.97 -1.83
C ARG A 609 23.96 -26.08 -2.11
N ASN A 610 23.10 -25.88 -1.11
CA ASN A 610 21.65 -25.95 -1.25
C ASN A 610 20.98 -24.60 -1.54
N GLN A 611 21.75 -23.51 -1.67
CA GLN A 611 21.20 -22.15 -1.79
C GLN A 611 21.29 -21.55 -3.20
N ALA A 612 22.06 -22.14 -4.12
CA ALA A 612 22.10 -21.66 -5.50
C ALA A 612 22.61 -22.68 -6.52
N ALA A 613 21.86 -22.83 -7.61
CA ALA A 613 22.33 -23.40 -8.87
C ALA A 613 22.60 -22.27 -9.87
N SER A 614 23.50 -22.48 -10.83
CA SER A 614 23.69 -21.55 -11.94
C SER A 614 22.37 -21.38 -12.71
N PRO A 615 22.07 -20.16 -13.22
CA PRO A 615 20.93 -20.00 -14.10
C PRO A 615 21.10 -20.90 -15.35
N PRO A 616 20.01 -21.43 -15.92
CA PRO A 616 20.08 -22.24 -17.13
C PRO A 616 20.82 -21.53 -18.27
N ASN A 617 21.70 -22.24 -18.98
CA ASN A 617 22.55 -21.68 -20.04
C ASN A 617 21.76 -20.95 -21.15
N HIS A 618 20.51 -21.35 -21.41
CA HIS A 618 19.67 -20.67 -22.41
C HIS A 618 19.35 -19.21 -22.04
N LEU A 619 19.36 -18.84 -20.75
CA LEU A 619 19.15 -17.45 -20.32
C LEU A 619 20.35 -16.55 -20.66
N ILE A 620 21.55 -17.12 -20.78
CA ILE A 620 22.76 -16.40 -21.22
C ILE A 620 22.56 -15.91 -22.66
N ILE A 621 21.96 -16.72 -23.52
CA ILE A 621 21.68 -16.35 -24.92
C ILE A 621 20.77 -15.12 -24.97
N VAL A 622 19.73 -15.08 -24.13
CA VAL A 622 18.80 -13.94 -24.04
C VAL A 622 19.51 -12.66 -23.60
N ALA A 623 20.46 -12.76 -22.68
CA ALA A 623 21.23 -11.61 -22.20
C ALA A 623 22.31 -11.13 -23.20
N ILE A 624 22.99 -12.04 -23.89
CA ILE A 624 24.11 -11.72 -24.80
C ILE A 624 23.62 -11.28 -26.19
N LEU A 625 22.47 -11.76 -26.65
CA LEU A 625 21.98 -11.48 -28.00
C LEU A 625 21.96 -9.97 -28.34
N PRO A 626 21.43 -9.06 -27.48
CA PRO A 626 21.50 -7.63 -27.75
C PRO A 626 22.94 -7.10 -27.90
N VAL A 627 23.87 -7.60 -27.08
CA VAL A 627 25.29 -7.22 -27.14
C VAL A 627 25.93 -7.71 -28.43
N ALA A 628 25.63 -8.93 -28.87
CA ALA A 628 26.09 -9.48 -30.14
C ALA A 628 25.60 -8.64 -31.33
N VAL A 629 24.34 -8.17 -31.29
CA VAL A 629 23.80 -7.26 -32.31
C VAL A 629 24.52 -5.91 -32.30
N ALA A 630 24.84 -5.35 -31.12
CA ALA A 630 25.62 -4.11 -31.02
C ALA A 630 27.04 -4.27 -31.61
N MET A 631 27.69 -5.41 -31.33
CA MET A 631 28.98 -5.76 -31.91
C MET A 631 28.91 -5.88 -33.44
N TYR A 632 27.86 -6.51 -33.97
CA TYR A 632 27.64 -6.61 -35.41
C TYR A 632 27.44 -5.23 -36.06
N ILE A 633 26.66 -4.34 -35.46
CA ILE A 633 26.49 -2.96 -35.96
C ILE A 633 27.84 -2.22 -35.94
N CYS A 634 28.68 -2.45 -34.93
CA CYS A 634 30.02 -1.86 -34.91
C CYS A 634 30.92 -2.45 -36.01
N SER A 635 30.87 -3.76 -36.25
CA SER A 635 31.72 -4.40 -37.26
C SER A 635 31.37 -3.92 -38.67
N THR A 636 30.10 -3.65 -38.99
CA THR A 636 29.72 -3.06 -40.30
C THR A 636 30.31 -1.66 -40.48
N ARG A 637 30.39 -0.85 -39.42
CA ARG A 637 31.04 0.49 -39.50
C ARG A 637 32.54 0.41 -39.75
N TYR A 638 33.19 -0.64 -39.26
CA TYR A 638 34.60 -0.86 -39.52
C TYR A 638 34.82 -1.41 -40.93
N ALA A 639 34.08 -2.45 -41.31
CA ALA A 639 34.28 -3.17 -42.56
C ALA A 639 33.86 -2.38 -43.81
N GLU A 640 32.76 -1.63 -43.73
CA GLU A 640 32.16 -0.97 -44.90
C GLU A 640 32.50 0.53 -44.95
N PHE A 641 32.50 1.20 -43.79
CA PHE A 641 32.72 2.65 -43.69
C PHE A 641 34.15 3.05 -43.36
N TYR A 642 35.04 2.07 -43.22
CA TYR A 642 36.46 2.26 -42.92
C TYR A 642 36.71 3.14 -41.69
N HIS A 643 35.76 3.20 -40.76
CA HIS A 643 35.92 4.03 -39.56
C HIS A 643 37.12 3.53 -38.76
N PHE A 644 37.92 4.49 -38.27
CA PHE A 644 39.05 4.18 -37.40
C PHE A 644 38.56 3.44 -36.14
N GLY A 645 39.28 2.39 -35.73
CA GLY A 645 38.92 1.60 -34.54
C GLY A 645 38.73 2.45 -33.28
N PHE A 646 39.54 3.50 -33.12
CA PHE A 646 39.39 4.47 -32.01
C PHE A 646 38.05 5.22 -32.02
N ASP A 647 37.48 5.52 -33.19
CA ASP A 647 36.17 6.18 -33.32
C ASP A 647 35.05 5.23 -32.87
N LEU A 648 35.19 3.94 -33.17
CA LEU A 648 34.25 2.90 -32.71
C LEU A 648 34.39 2.63 -31.22
N LEU A 649 35.61 2.52 -30.70
CA LEU A 649 35.86 2.29 -29.28
C LEU A 649 35.39 3.48 -28.44
N GLY A 650 35.67 4.71 -28.88
CA GLY A 650 35.17 5.93 -28.24
C GLY A 650 33.65 6.00 -28.26
N GLY A 651 33.02 5.70 -29.39
CA GLY A 651 31.55 5.61 -29.49
C GLY A 651 30.97 4.53 -28.56
N SER A 652 31.53 3.32 -28.62
CA SER A 652 31.10 2.19 -27.79
C SER A 652 31.23 2.51 -26.30
N LEU A 653 32.33 3.12 -25.87
CA LEU A 653 32.54 3.52 -24.48
C LEU A 653 31.47 4.52 -24.01
N ILE A 654 31.16 5.53 -24.83
CA ILE A 654 30.08 6.48 -24.54
C ILE A 654 28.74 5.76 -24.38
N GLY A 655 28.44 4.83 -25.30
CA GLY A 655 27.22 4.03 -25.24
C GLY A 655 27.13 3.16 -23.99
N ILE A 656 28.22 2.46 -23.66
CA ILE A 656 28.32 1.60 -22.47
C ILE A 656 28.13 2.40 -21.19
N LEU A 657 28.82 3.54 -21.05
CA LEU A 657 28.71 4.40 -19.88
C LEU A 657 27.30 4.99 -19.73
N SER A 658 26.68 5.38 -20.85
CA SER A 658 25.30 5.86 -20.88
C SER A 658 24.30 4.78 -20.42
N ALA A 659 24.43 3.57 -20.97
CA ALA A 659 23.60 2.42 -20.59
C ALA A 659 23.75 2.07 -19.11
N TRP A 660 24.99 2.01 -18.62
CA TRP A 660 25.27 1.73 -17.22
C TRP A 660 24.68 2.79 -16.29
N PHE A 661 24.90 4.08 -16.61
CA PHE A 661 24.39 5.20 -15.83
C PHE A 661 22.87 5.19 -15.76
N SER A 662 22.18 5.16 -16.91
CA SER A 662 20.72 5.18 -16.97
C SER A 662 20.09 3.94 -16.34
N PHE A 663 20.73 2.78 -16.47
CA PHE A 663 20.28 1.57 -15.79
C PHE A 663 20.37 1.72 -14.27
N ARG A 664 21.49 2.22 -13.73
CA ARG A 664 21.67 2.48 -12.29
C ARG A 664 20.77 3.59 -11.74
N TRP A 665 20.36 4.53 -12.58
CA TRP A 665 19.45 5.60 -12.20
C TRP A 665 18.02 5.09 -11.95
N TYR A 666 17.54 4.18 -12.80
CA TYR A 666 16.14 3.71 -12.76
C TYR A 666 15.94 2.33 -12.12
N HIS A 667 16.97 1.49 -12.03
CA HIS A 667 16.87 0.14 -11.47
C HIS A 667 17.74 -0.03 -10.23
N LEU A 668 17.21 -0.75 -9.24
CA LEU A 668 17.95 -1.08 -8.01
C LEU A 668 19.19 -1.93 -8.32
N PRO A 669 20.28 -1.79 -7.55
CA PRO A 669 21.46 -2.63 -7.73
C PRO A 669 21.11 -4.10 -7.49
N ILE A 670 21.71 -4.99 -8.29
CA ILE A 670 21.42 -6.42 -8.30
C ILE A 670 21.91 -7.15 -7.01
N GLY A 671 22.63 -6.48 -6.10
CA GLY A 671 23.28 -7.13 -4.94
C GLY A 671 23.29 -6.41 -3.58
N ARG A 672 23.04 -5.10 -3.47
CA ARG A 672 22.96 -4.34 -2.20
C ARG A 672 22.08 -3.09 -2.41
N GLY A 673 21.15 -2.77 -1.52
CA GLY A 673 20.57 -1.42 -1.45
C GLY A 673 21.58 -0.50 -0.74
N SER A 674 21.83 0.75 -1.12
CA SER A 674 21.20 1.69 -2.07
C SER A 674 22.26 2.46 -2.86
N GLY A 675 22.17 2.43 -4.18
CA GLY A 675 22.85 3.37 -5.06
C GLY A 675 21.96 4.57 -5.40
N TRP A 676 22.19 5.19 -6.57
CA TRP A 676 21.42 6.31 -7.12
C TRP A 676 19.97 5.95 -7.53
N ALA A 677 19.52 4.74 -7.17
CA ALA A 677 18.25 4.17 -7.57
C ALA A 677 17.15 4.53 -6.57
N TRP A 678 15.99 4.94 -7.08
CA TRP A 678 14.87 5.44 -6.30
C TRP A 678 13.84 4.33 -6.05
N GLY A 679 13.27 4.27 -4.85
CA GLY A 679 12.06 3.50 -4.60
C GLY A 679 10.85 4.06 -5.36
N ALA A 680 9.71 3.37 -5.30
CA ALA A 680 8.48 3.88 -5.91
C ALA A 680 8.14 5.28 -5.35
N ARG A 681 7.97 6.28 -6.23
CA ARG A 681 7.66 7.66 -5.82
C ARG A 681 6.31 7.70 -5.10
N SER A 682 6.27 8.35 -3.94
CA SER A 682 5.04 8.68 -3.22
C SER A 682 4.73 10.18 -3.31
N ARG A 683 3.53 10.61 -2.90
CA ARG A 683 3.16 12.03 -2.87
C ARG A 683 4.17 12.89 -2.12
N ASP A 684 4.71 12.37 -1.03
CA ASP A 684 5.61 13.08 -0.12
C ASP A 684 7.07 13.02 -0.56
N ARG A 685 7.41 12.09 -1.47
CA ARG A 685 8.77 11.89 -2.04
C ARG A 685 8.79 12.08 -3.56
N ALA A 686 7.87 12.89 -4.09
CA ALA A 686 7.68 13.01 -5.54
C ALA A 686 8.83 13.75 -6.25
N PHE A 687 9.47 14.72 -5.59
CA PHE A 687 10.50 15.60 -6.17
C PHE A 687 11.84 15.59 -5.41
N GLY A 688 11.93 14.88 -4.28
CA GLY A 688 13.12 14.87 -3.43
C GLY A 688 12.81 14.36 -2.02
N ILE A 689 13.84 13.99 -1.26
CA ILE A 689 13.81 13.83 0.20
C ILE A 689 14.60 14.96 0.83
N GLY A 690 14.22 15.38 2.04
CA GLY A 690 15.00 16.34 2.81
C GLY A 690 16.36 15.76 3.22
N VAL A 691 17.35 16.64 3.40
CA VAL A 691 18.67 16.28 3.94
C VAL A 691 18.46 15.65 5.32
N GLY A 692 19.05 14.47 5.57
CA GLY A 692 18.93 13.75 6.85
C GLY A 692 17.75 12.78 6.97
N VAL A 693 16.91 12.63 5.93
CA VAL A 693 15.83 11.63 5.91
C VAL A 693 16.34 10.29 5.38
N GLY A 694 15.90 9.18 5.98
CA GLY A 694 16.24 7.82 5.57
C GLY A 694 15.96 7.52 4.09
N ASN A 695 16.64 6.50 3.60
CA ASN A 695 16.77 6.09 2.19
C ASN A 695 15.48 6.15 1.33
N TYR A 696 15.63 6.37 0.03
CA TYR A 696 14.53 6.29 -0.96
C TYR A 696 13.93 4.87 -1.07
N VAL A 697 14.68 3.87 -0.64
CA VAL A 697 14.25 2.48 -0.56
C VAL A 697 13.84 2.21 0.89
N GLY A 698 12.54 2.17 1.15
CA GLY A 698 11.96 1.78 2.42
C GLY A 698 10.55 1.23 2.24
N ASP A 699 10.08 0.46 3.22
CA ASP A 699 8.79 -0.27 3.21
C ASP A 699 7.56 0.66 3.08
N GLU A 700 7.80 1.96 3.11
CA GLU A 700 6.83 3.04 3.14
C GLU A 700 6.27 3.43 1.76
N GLY A 701 6.69 2.77 0.68
CA GLY A 701 6.24 3.09 -0.69
C GLY A 701 4.77 2.75 -1.02
N TRP A 702 4.10 1.92 -0.21
CA TRP A 702 2.71 1.53 -0.47
C TRP A 702 1.82 1.39 0.78
N LYS A 703 2.40 1.38 1.99
CA LYS A 703 1.67 1.22 3.27
C LYS A 703 1.62 2.49 4.14
N ALA A 704 2.57 3.41 4.03
CA ALA A 704 2.81 4.42 5.07
C ALA A 704 2.08 5.76 4.91
N ALA A 705 1.07 5.89 4.04
CA ALA A 705 0.25 7.10 4.01
C ALA A 705 -0.62 7.28 5.28
N LYS A 706 -0.73 6.25 6.13
CA LYS A 706 -1.50 6.28 7.39
C LYS A 706 -0.65 6.35 8.67
N GLU A 707 0.63 6.01 8.61
CA GLU A 707 1.45 5.78 9.82
C GLU A 707 2.29 7.00 10.20
N GLY A 708 2.81 7.76 9.22
CA GLY A 708 3.65 8.94 9.48
C GLY A 708 2.92 10.11 10.16
N ARG A 709 1.59 10.20 10.02
CA ARG A 709 0.80 11.27 10.65
C ARG A 709 0.53 11.02 12.14
N ARG A 710 0.56 9.76 12.60
CA ARG A 710 0.38 9.42 14.03
C ARG A 710 1.61 9.70 14.89
N ARG A 711 2.82 9.64 14.31
CA ARG A 711 4.05 9.91 15.08
C ARG A 711 4.28 11.39 15.35
N HIS A 712 3.89 12.28 14.43
CA HIS A 712 4.08 13.72 14.63
C HIS A 712 3.08 14.36 15.61
N GLU A 713 1.94 13.71 15.89
CA GLU A 713 0.95 14.19 16.87
C GLU A 713 1.14 13.58 18.27
N GLN A 714 2.04 12.59 18.42
CA GLN A 714 2.36 11.95 19.71
C GLN A 714 3.58 12.55 20.42
N GLU A 715 4.29 13.49 19.79
CA GLU A 715 5.52 14.13 20.34
C GLU A 715 5.39 15.64 20.51
N ALA A 716 4.18 16.15 20.77
CA ALA A 716 4.03 17.49 21.35
C ALA A 716 4.02 17.36 22.89
N PRO A 717 4.96 17.97 23.62
CA PRO A 717 4.89 18.01 25.07
C PRO A 717 3.73 18.93 25.51
N VAL A 718 2.93 18.40 26.46
CA VAL A 718 1.85 18.98 27.28
C VAL A 718 1.35 20.38 26.91
#